data_AF-A0A517NQ14-F1
#
_entry.id   AF-A0A517NQ14-F1
#
_cell.length_a   1.000
_cell.length_b   1.000
_cell.length_c   1.000
_cell.angle_alpha   90.00
_cell.angle_beta   90.00
_cell.angle_gamma   90.00
#
_symmetry.space_group_name_H-M   'P 1'
#
loop_
_entity.id
_entity.type
_entity.pdbx_description
1 polymer ?
#
loop_
_entity_poly.entity_id
_entity_poly.type
_entity_poly.pdbx_seq_one_letter_code
_entity_poly.pdbx_strand_id
1 'polypeptide(L)'
;MLAADAGVQVAATQVAGAQVGGEASAPVGELRLQDASPSIVFVDSSLDDVDTLLAGVADPSAEIILLSPDADGVAQISRVLSGRSDVRSIHLVTHGSDGVVQLGSTQLDAQTLRHRGDQIVAWRNSLAADADILLYGCNVAAGASGKALVAQLAQLTGADVASSDDVTGSPLNGADWDLEHRLGDIETALAFQAAPLQRFQGLLISNVQSQTIEIYAAGQTGEENLDIFIDQNYVTTFYGVGGNVGQRQFERFVYETDSPVSADQVSVAFGNDLYVPAVGIDRNLVVDRMVLGGVAFETEDPATFSTGIWRDGLTGPGNYETETLNINSIFTYSSDSDSQPAGQISVEARGDNGDEVLQIHVDGSLRGEFEVDTSLNTYFVAVENGVTADRVQIVFANDFYDPDNGIDRNLIVQSYDVNGTQFDPASENVFSNGTFLAVDGITDGYGRGNTLHTNGYFQAGDQGPLSQGTLIRFFAKGSTSEQTVRVTTRSGELVKGVVVDQGVSTRFLPIFREFVIYTQKDLALEDLRLEFIDDGQVDEFGRDREVQFSGIVVEDLDSDRVQRSSVLDNQTFATGVFSEEDGVQSGFGLGDTLVDSGYFEFQESSRIVFSVYGGGGAMYDVFIRGEKRATFTADEERVLDIDDAVTDRDVRIEFINDGVDESGVDRNLRLSSITIDGRLHSVTPKTVVASEPQDPLPSSLVLYENGFAQFGIEDPGSIRILNENGGGLGAGLLPPARGTTFASEGSYTFGIRRDGERDGVVQLQWTVRESQPGVIPVAVSSGTVSMRDDQRFTEFTVPFENTTSTGTLEVDLVSLTPGVNLIAGLAIIQVQ
;
A
#
# COMPACT_ATOMS: atom_id res chain seq x y z
N MET A 1 -17.03 -41.03 -29.01
CA MET A 1 -17.85 -42.26 -28.93
C MET A 1 -17.41 -42.98 -27.68
N LEU A 2 -18.27 -43.10 -26.65
CA LEU A 2 -19.20 -44.23 -26.41
C LEU A 2 -18.45 -45.53 -26.12
N ALA A 3 -18.72 -46.28 -25.05
CA ALA A 3 -19.88 -46.26 -24.12
C ALA A 3 -19.41 -46.60 -22.66
N ALA A 4 -19.97 -46.02 -21.58
CA ALA A 4 -21.25 -46.32 -20.90
C ALA A 4 -21.19 -47.55 -19.93
N ASP A 5 -21.95 -47.67 -18.83
CA ASP A 5 -22.65 -46.70 -17.94
C ASP A 5 -23.19 -47.47 -16.68
N ALA A 6 -23.47 -46.74 -15.58
CA ALA A 6 -24.36 -47.03 -14.43
C ALA A 6 -24.28 -48.34 -13.58
N GLY A 7 -24.57 -48.22 -12.26
CA GLY A 7 -24.96 -49.34 -11.36
C GLY A 7 -24.20 -49.44 -10.03
N VAL A 8 -24.38 -48.56 -9.02
CA VAL A 8 -25.44 -48.55 -7.97
C VAL A 8 -25.16 -49.46 -6.74
N GLN A 9 -25.60 -48.97 -5.57
CA GLN A 9 -25.56 -49.49 -4.17
C GLN A 9 -25.93 -51.00 -4.01
N VAL A 10 -25.69 -51.70 -2.88
CA VAL A 10 -25.93 -51.39 -1.45
C VAL A 10 -24.95 -52.12 -0.49
N ALA A 11 -24.74 -51.59 0.71
CA ALA A 11 -23.89 -52.15 1.78
C ALA A 11 -24.52 -53.30 2.60
N ALA A 12 -23.69 -54.04 3.35
CA ALA A 12 -24.09 -54.98 4.39
C ALA A 12 -23.01 -55.07 5.51
N THR A 13 -23.37 -55.49 6.72
CA THR A 13 -22.48 -55.45 7.91
C THR A 13 -22.83 -56.55 8.92
N GLN A 14 -21.81 -57.17 9.55
CA GLN A 14 -21.89 -58.24 10.59
C GLN A 14 -22.52 -59.58 10.10
N VAL A 15 -22.39 -60.75 10.78
CA VAL A 15 -22.06 -61.09 12.19
C VAL A 15 -21.06 -62.28 12.27
N ALA A 16 -20.39 -62.46 13.43
CA ALA A 16 -19.49 -63.59 13.76
C ALA A 16 -20.20 -64.98 13.80
N GLY A 17 -19.50 -66.10 13.60
CA GLY A 17 -18.77 -66.89 14.63
C GLY A 17 -19.24 -68.37 14.56
N ALA A 18 -18.69 -69.41 15.20
CA ALA A 18 -17.49 -69.69 16.03
C ALA A 18 -17.12 -71.20 15.79
N GLN A 19 -16.32 -72.02 16.51
CA GLN A 19 -15.66 -72.10 17.84
C GLN A 19 -14.30 -72.85 17.66
N VAL A 20 -13.21 -72.66 18.41
CA VAL A 20 -12.87 -72.75 19.86
C VAL A 20 -12.45 -74.16 20.37
N GLY A 21 -11.30 -74.19 21.06
CA GLY A 21 -10.81 -75.24 21.96
C GLY A 21 -9.27 -75.22 22.03
N GLY A 22 -8.58 -75.13 23.17
CA GLY A 22 -8.96 -74.92 24.59
C GLY A 22 -7.68 -74.59 25.39
N GLU A 23 -7.65 -74.34 26.70
CA GLU A 23 -8.67 -74.32 27.78
C GLU A 23 -8.33 -73.17 28.77
N ALA A 24 -8.86 -73.15 30.02
CA ALA A 24 -8.59 -72.07 30.98
C ALA A 24 -8.54 -72.53 32.45
N SER A 25 -7.58 -71.98 33.24
CA SER A 25 -7.69 -71.83 34.70
C SER A 25 -6.73 -70.75 35.25
N ALA A 26 -7.11 -70.13 36.35
CA ALA A 26 -6.45 -69.01 37.05
C ALA A 26 -6.90 -69.06 38.54
N PRO A 27 -6.43 -68.22 39.51
CA PRO A 27 -5.73 -66.94 39.31
C PRO A 27 -4.64 -66.53 40.36
N VAL A 28 -4.13 -65.30 40.16
CA VAL A 28 -3.36 -64.39 41.07
C VAL A 28 -2.04 -64.89 41.68
N GLY A 29 -0.95 -64.36 41.12
CA GLY A 29 0.26 -63.92 41.83
C GLY A 29 0.76 -62.66 41.12
N GLU A 30 1.28 -61.67 41.84
CA GLU A 30 1.56 -60.33 41.28
C GLU A 30 2.62 -60.39 40.16
N LEU A 31 2.20 -60.10 38.93
CA LEU A 31 3.07 -59.58 37.88
C LEU A 31 2.91 -58.05 37.85
N ARG A 32 4.03 -57.34 37.82
CA ARG A 32 4.04 -55.89 37.64
C ARG A 32 3.38 -55.53 36.30
N LEU A 33 2.87 -54.30 36.25
CA LEU A 33 2.64 -53.61 34.97
C LEU A 33 3.93 -53.66 34.15
N GLN A 34 3.82 -53.73 32.82
CA GLN A 34 4.98 -53.59 31.96
C GLN A 34 5.43 -52.13 32.05
N ASP A 35 6.55 -51.91 32.76
CA ASP A 35 7.13 -50.58 32.95
C ASP A 35 7.49 -49.97 31.58
N ALA A 36 7.31 -48.65 31.44
CA ALA A 36 7.55 -47.96 30.18
C ALA A 36 9.03 -47.99 29.80
N SER A 37 9.33 -48.24 28.52
CA SER A 37 10.68 -48.16 27.97
C SER A 37 11.23 -46.74 28.12
N PRO A 38 12.39 -46.54 28.78
CA PRO A 38 12.97 -45.22 28.95
C PRO A 38 13.71 -44.72 27.70
N SER A 39 13.79 -45.52 26.64
CA SER A 39 14.44 -45.17 25.36
C SER A 39 13.49 -45.35 24.19
N ILE A 40 13.49 -44.39 23.26
CA ILE A 40 12.73 -44.43 22.00
C ILE A 40 13.68 -44.14 20.83
N VAL A 41 13.71 -45.03 19.84
CA VAL A 41 14.44 -44.87 18.58
C VAL A 41 13.43 -44.54 17.48
N PHE A 42 13.39 -43.28 17.05
CA PHE A 42 12.74 -42.90 15.80
C PHE A 42 13.72 -43.11 14.65
N VAL A 43 13.28 -43.79 13.60
CA VAL A 43 14.09 -44.05 12.40
C VAL A 43 13.31 -43.61 11.18
N ASP A 44 13.90 -42.78 10.34
CA ASP A 44 13.28 -42.39 9.07
C ASP A 44 13.33 -43.55 8.07
N SER A 45 12.19 -43.88 7.48
CA SER A 45 12.09 -44.98 6.51
C SER A 45 12.46 -44.59 5.07
N SER A 46 12.89 -43.34 4.84
CA SER A 46 13.59 -42.91 3.64
C SER A 46 15.05 -43.38 3.55
N LEU A 47 15.66 -43.79 4.68
CA LEU A 47 17.05 -44.23 4.74
C LEU A 47 17.33 -45.51 3.94
N ASP A 48 18.38 -45.49 3.11
CA ASP A 48 18.95 -46.68 2.49
C ASP A 48 19.40 -47.70 3.55
N ASP A 49 19.22 -49.00 3.30
CA ASP A 49 19.66 -50.11 4.17
C ASP A 49 19.13 -50.02 5.64
N VAL A 50 17.98 -49.37 5.85
CA VAL A 50 17.36 -49.19 7.17
C VAL A 50 17.12 -50.49 7.93
N ASP A 51 16.82 -51.60 7.24
CA ASP A 51 16.71 -52.94 7.84
C ASP A 51 17.98 -53.36 8.62
N THR A 52 19.16 -52.97 8.16
CA THR A 52 20.44 -53.27 8.83
C THR A 52 20.59 -52.49 10.14
N LEU A 53 20.08 -51.26 10.22
CA LEU A 53 20.03 -50.47 11.45
C LEU A 53 18.97 -51.01 12.43
N LEU A 54 17.76 -51.29 11.93
CA LEU A 54 16.64 -51.83 12.71
C LEU A 54 16.97 -53.19 13.35
N ALA A 55 17.66 -54.07 12.62
CA ALA A 55 18.18 -55.33 13.15
C ALA A 55 19.34 -55.17 14.16
N GLY A 56 19.78 -53.93 14.39
CA GLY A 56 21.00 -53.59 15.11
C GLY A 56 20.83 -52.82 16.41
N VAL A 57 19.61 -52.47 16.82
CA VAL A 57 19.35 -51.68 18.03
C VAL A 57 19.96 -52.34 19.27
N ALA A 58 20.63 -51.54 20.10
CA ALA A 58 21.48 -51.99 21.20
C ALA A 58 20.68 -52.41 22.44
N ASP A 59 19.67 -51.63 22.83
CA ASP A 59 18.77 -51.96 23.93
C ASP A 59 17.56 -52.76 23.40
N PRO A 60 17.39 -54.04 23.78
CA PRO A 60 16.24 -54.85 23.38
C PRO A 60 14.91 -54.44 24.04
N SER A 61 14.92 -53.42 24.91
CA SER A 61 13.75 -52.80 25.51
C SER A 61 13.38 -51.44 24.92
N ALA A 62 14.23 -50.82 24.08
CA ALA A 62 13.91 -49.56 23.41
C ALA A 62 12.71 -49.72 22.47
N GLU A 63 11.85 -48.70 22.40
CA GLU A 63 10.75 -48.68 21.44
C GLU A 63 11.23 -48.13 20.10
N ILE A 64 10.94 -48.85 19.01
CA ILE A 64 11.32 -48.44 17.65
C ILE A 64 10.09 -47.90 16.92
N ILE A 65 10.19 -46.66 16.42
CA ILE A 65 9.15 -45.97 15.66
C ILE A 65 9.68 -45.61 14.27
N LEU A 66 9.01 -46.05 13.21
CA LEU A 66 9.34 -45.62 11.85
C LEU A 66 8.63 -44.31 11.53
N LEU A 67 9.37 -43.26 11.14
CA LEU A 67 8.80 -42.07 10.52
C LEU A 67 8.43 -42.39 9.07
N SER A 68 7.25 -41.94 8.64
CA SER A 68 6.76 -42.16 7.27
C SER A 68 7.28 -41.04 6.35
N PRO A 69 7.84 -41.32 5.16
CA PRO A 69 8.55 -40.32 4.36
C PRO A 69 7.62 -39.20 3.86
N ASP A 70 6.36 -39.54 3.57
CA ASP A 70 5.35 -38.58 3.11
C ASP A 70 4.65 -37.81 4.25
N ALA A 71 4.98 -38.06 5.52
CA ALA A 71 4.25 -37.53 6.68
C ALA A 71 5.07 -36.57 7.55
N ASP A 72 4.39 -35.59 8.13
CA ASP A 72 4.95 -34.64 9.10
C ASP A 72 5.52 -35.37 10.32
N GLY A 73 6.85 -35.52 10.34
CA GLY A 73 7.57 -36.26 11.37
C GLY A 73 7.57 -35.54 12.72
N VAL A 74 7.56 -34.21 12.75
CA VAL A 74 7.42 -33.42 13.98
C VAL A 74 6.07 -33.70 14.64
N ALA A 75 4.98 -33.70 13.86
CA ALA A 75 3.65 -34.06 14.34
C ALA A 75 3.54 -35.56 14.68
N GLN A 76 4.28 -36.45 14.01
CA GLN A 76 4.34 -37.87 14.35
C GLN A 76 5.06 -38.11 15.69
N ILE A 77 6.23 -37.51 15.92
CA ILE A 77 6.98 -37.58 17.18
C ILE A 77 6.15 -36.98 18.31
N SER A 78 5.60 -35.78 18.13
CA SER A 78 4.72 -35.12 19.10
C SER A 78 3.55 -36.02 19.53
N ARG A 79 2.93 -36.72 18.56
CA ARG A 79 1.83 -37.67 18.82
C ARG A 79 2.27 -38.88 19.63
N VAL A 80 3.45 -39.45 19.34
CA VAL A 80 4.01 -40.58 20.10
C VAL A 80 4.35 -40.14 21.53
N LEU A 81 5.10 -39.05 21.67
CA LEU A 81 5.56 -38.54 22.96
C LEU A 81 4.40 -38.07 23.86
N SER A 82 3.30 -37.55 23.29
CA SER A 82 2.10 -37.18 24.07
C SER A 82 1.45 -38.34 24.84
N GLY A 83 1.79 -39.59 24.51
CA GLY A 83 1.37 -40.79 25.23
C GLY A 83 2.41 -41.35 26.20
N ARG A 84 3.50 -40.64 26.51
CA ARG A 84 4.67 -41.15 27.27
C ARG A 84 5.11 -40.22 28.40
N SER A 85 5.98 -40.76 29.26
CA SER A 85 6.53 -40.12 30.47
C SER A 85 7.78 -40.86 30.93
N ASP A 86 8.75 -40.19 31.54
CA ASP A 86 10.03 -40.75 32.02
C ASP A 86 10.92 -41.31 30.87
N VAL A 87 10.80 -40.72 29.68
CA VAL A 87 11.69 -40.99 28.54
C VAL A 87 13.04 -40.34 28.81
N ARG A 88 14.08 -41.17 28.99
CA ARG A 88 15.48 -40.75 29.23
C ARG A 88 16.30 -40.61 27.96
N SER A 89 15.96 -41.32 26.88
CA SER A 89 16.62 -41.06 25.60
C SER A 89 15.68 -41.08 24.41
N ILE A 90 15.87 -40.09 23.54
CA ILE A 90 15.35 -40.06 22.18
C ILE A 90 16.52 -40.21 21.22
N HIS A 91 16.41 -41.12 20.28
CA HIS A 91 17.32 -41.26 19.17
C HIS A 91 16.56 -40.91 17.89
N LEU A 92 16.99 -39.87 17.17
CA LEU A 92 16.44 -39.51 15.86
C LEU A 92 17.45 -39.96 14.79
N VAL A 93 17.14 -41.04 14.08
CA VAL A 93 18.01 -41.65 13.07
C VAL A 93 17.46 -41.33 11.70
N THR A 94 18.07 -40.35 11.04
CA THR A 94 17.45 -39.61 9.94
C THR A 94 18.47 -39.27 8.85
N HIS A 95 17.99 -38.60 7.80
CA HIS A 95 18.84 -37.76 6.96
C HIS A 95 19.15 -36.41 7.66
N GLY A 96 20.23 -35.73 7.27
CA GLY A 96 20.57 -34.38 7.76
C GLY A 96 21.58 -33.61 6.90
N SER A 97 21.69 -32.31 7.21
CA SER A 97 22.67 -31.32 6.73
C SER A 97 22.83 -30.21 7.78
N ASP A 98 23.79 -29.27 7.63
CA ASP A 98 24.02 -28.23 8.65
C ASP A 98 22.78 -27.37 8.88
N GLY A 99 22.31 -27.32 10.14
CA GLY A 99 21.09 -26.60 10.50
C GLY A 99 19.78 -27.33 10.18
N VAL A 100 19.81 -28.60 9.71
CA VAL A 100 18.62 -29.34 9.26
C VAL A 100 18.65 -30.82 9.67
N VAL A 101 17.59 -31.27 10.36
CA VAL A 101 17.29 -32.71 10.58
C VAL A 101 16.01 -33.10 9.81
N GLN A 102 16.08 -34.06 8.90
CA GLN A 102 14.91 -34.51 8.14
C GLN A 102 14.01 -35.40 9.00
N LEU A 103 12.70 -35.13 9.05
CA LEU A 103 11.71 -35.90 9.80
C LEU A 103 10.48 -36.18 8.93
N GLY A 104 10.48 -37.31 8.23
CA GLY A 104 9.48 -37.65 7.22
C GLY A 104 9.47 -36.61 6.11
N SER A 105 8.35 -35.92 5.92
CA SER A 105 8.20 -34.82 4.95
C SER A 105 8.45 -33.43 5.55
N THR A 106 9.04 -33.33 6.74
CA THR A 106 9.30 -32.04 7.43
C THR A 106 10.78 -31.90 7.78
N GLN A 107 11.39 -30.77 7.39
CA GLN A 107 12.71 -30.37 7.88
C GLN A 107 12.57 -29.78 9.29
N LEU A 108 13.42 -30.22 10.23
CA LEU A 108 13.55 -29.64 11.56
C LEU A 108 14.79 -28.74 11.56
N ASP A 109 14.51 -27.45 11.38
CA ASP A 109 15.46 -26.35 11.24
C ASP A 109 15.07 -25.21 12.23
N ALA A 110 15.84 -24.11 12.22
CA ALA A 110 15.58 -22.95 13.08
C ALA A 110 14.27 -22.19 12.76
N GLN A 111 13.69 -22.35 11.56
CA GLN A 111 12.38 -21.78 11.22
C GLN A 111 11.26 -22.65 11.78
N THR A 112 11.40 -23.97 11.67
CA THR A 112 10.48 -24.98 12.19
C THR A 112 10.48 -25.01 13.71
N LEU A 113 11.63 -24.84 14.37
CA LEU A 113 11.69 -24.65 15.83
C LEU A 113 10.98 -23.38 16.30
N ARG A 114 11.05 -22.28 15.54
CA ARG A 114 10.30 -21.04 15.83
C ARG A 114 8.78 -21.24 15.62
N HIS A 115 8.37 -21.68 14.43
CA HIS A 115 6.94 -21.82 14.06
C HIS A 115 6.21 -22.95 14.82
N ARG A 116 6.93 -23.99 15.26
CA ARG A 116 6.37 -25.14 15.98
C ARG A 116 6.87 -25.26 17.41
N GLY A 117 7.38 -24.18 17.99
CA GLY A 117 7.94 -24.15 19.36
C GLY A 117 7.04 -24.83 20.40
N ASP A 118 5.73 -24.57 20.36
CA ASP A 118 4.74 -25.21 21.24
C ASP A 118 4.70 -26.75 21.11
N GLN A 119 4.88 -27.31 19.90
CA GLN A 119 4.92 -28.76 19.68
C GLN A 119 6.19 -29.36 20.28
N ILE A 120 7.34 -28.70 20.11
CA ILE A 120 8.64 -29.15 20.62
C ILE A 120 8.73 -29.00 22.15
N VAL A 121 8.26 -27.87 22.70
CA VAL A 121 8.11 -27.67 24.15
C VAL A 121 7.14 -28.68 24.75
N ALA A 122 6.12 -29.12 24.02
CA ALA A 122 5.23 -30.18 24.49
C ALA A 122 5.96 -31.53 24.69
N TRP A 123 7.07 -31.79 23.98
CA TRP A 123 7.87 -33.02 24.15
C TRP A 123 8.43 -33.13 25.58
N ARG A 124 8.86 -32.01 26.18
CA ARG A 124 9.37 -31.91 27.56
C ARG A 124 8.48 -32.62 28.59
N ASN A 125 7.17 -32.61 28.40
CA ASN A 125 6.21 -33.24 29.34
C ASN A 125 6.32 -34.77 29.39
N SER A 126 6.97 -35.39 28.40
CA SER A 126 7.21 -36.84 28.32
C SER A 126 8.61 -37.26 28.76
N LEU A 127 9.55 -36.31 28.83
CA LEU A 127 10.96 -36.56 29.11
C LEU A 127 11.23 -36.72 30.61
N ALA A 128 12.33 -37.36 30.93
CA ALA A 128 12.97 -37.27 32.25
C ALA A 128 13.66 -35.88 32.42
N ALA A 129 14.15 -35.59 33.63
CA ALA A 129 14.88 -34.34 33.90
C ALA A 129 16.37 -34.42 33.50
N ASP A 130 16.82 -35.65 33.23
CA ASP A 130 18.13 -36.11 32.82
C ASP A 130 17.98 -36.86 31.48
N ALA A 131 17.31 -36.23 30.50
CA ALA A 131 16.99 -36.83 29.22
C ALA A 131 17.95 -36.38 28.12
N ASP A 132 18.36 -37.35 27.29
CA ASP A 132 19.23 -37.16 26.12
C ASP A 132 18.43 -37.16 24.80
N ILE A 133 18.84 -36.33 23.83
CA ILE A 133 18.42 -36.42 22.43
C ILE A 133 19.65 -36.59 21.54
N LEU A 134 19.76 -37.74 20.87
CA LEU A 134 20.85 -38.05 19.94
C LEU A 134 20.35 -37.93 18.50
N LEU A 135 20.92 -36.99 17.75
CA LEU A 135 20.59 -36.67 16.36
C LEU A 135 21.62 -37.32 15.41
N TYR A 136 21.23 -38.43 14.77
CA TYR A 136 22.06 -39.13 13.79
C TYR A 136 21.65 -38.67 12.40
N GLY A 137 22.42 -37.74 11.84
CA GLY A 137 22.25 -37.18 10.50
C GLY A 137 23.50 -36.39 10.14
N CYS A 138 23.92 -36.42 8.87
CA CYS A 138 25.20 -35.84 8.47
C CYS A 138 25.28 -34.32 8.68
N ASN A 139 26.42 -33.86 9.19
CA ASN A 139 26.84 -32.47 9.29
C ASN A 139 25.87 -31.57 10.08
N VAL A 140 24.92 -32.14 10.83
CA VAL A 140 23.80 -31.41 11.46
C VAL A 140 24.26 -30.28 12.38
N ALA A 141 25.47 -30.40 12.96
CA ALA A 141 26.11 -29.38 13.77
C ALA A 141 27.43 -28.85 13.19
N ALA A 142 27.69 -28.96 11.88
CA ALA A 142 28.97 -28.59 11.26
C ALA A 142 29.30 -27.09 11.33
N GLY A 143 28.35 -26.23 10.98
CA GLY A 143 28.51 -24.77 10.90
C GLY A 143 28.02 -24.04 12.14
N ALA A 144 27.63 -22.78 11.96
CA ALA A 144 26.99 -21.97 13.00
C ALA A 144 25.50 -22.31 13.11
N SER A 145 24.82 -22.46 11.97
CA SER A 145 23.39 -22.79 11.84
C SER A 145 23.04 -24.10 12.56
N GLY A 146 23.83 -25.16 12.37
CA GLY A 146 23.65 -26.43 13.05
C GLY A 146 23.84 -26.37 14.56
N LYS A 147 24.85 -25.64 15.03
CA LYS A 147 25.09 -25.43 16.47
C LYS A 147 23.97 -24.59 17.10
N ALA A 148 23.40 -23.64 16.36
CA ALA A 148 22.21 -22.89 16.77
C ALA A 148 20.94 -23.76 16.82
N LEU A 149 20.73 -24.65 15.83
CA LEU A 149 19.64 -25.63 15.83
C LEU A 149 19.70 -26.52 17.09
N VAL A 150 20.86 -27.11 17.37
CA VAL A 150 21.08 -27.97 18.54
C VAL A 150 20.83 -27.21 19.85
N ALA A 151 21.30 -25.95 19.94
CA ALA A 151 21.06 -25.09 21.11
C ALA A 151 19.57 -24.76 21.32
N GLN A 152 18.84 -24.43 20.26
CA GLN A 152 17.41 -24.15 20.34
C GLN A 152 16.60 -25.42 20.69
N LEU A 153 16.95 -26.59 20.13
CA LEU A 153 16.29 -27.85 20.46
C LEU A 153 16.48 -28.22 21.94
N ALA A 154 17.70 -28.08 22.48
CA ALA A 154 17.99 -28.26 23.89
C ALA A 154 17.19 -27.28 24.76
N GLN A 155 17.14 -25.99 24.39
CA GLN A 155 16.39 -24.96 25.12
C GLN A 155 14.88 -25.22 25.16
N LEU A 156 14.28 -25.68 24.05
CA LEU A 156 12.84 -25.94 23.94
C LEU A 156 12.43 -27.24 24.66
N THR A 157 13.19 -28.31 24.48
CA THR A 157 12.92 -29.62 25.10
C THR A 157 13.35 -29.68 26.56
N GLY A 158 14.43 -28.99 26.93
CA GLY A 158 15.06 -29.09 28.26
C GLY A 158 15.82 -30.40 28.45
N ALA A 159 16.19 -31.04 27.35
CA ALA A 159 17.04 -32.21 27.28
C ALA A 159 18.44 -31.80 26.83
N ASP A 160 19.42 -32.63 27.16
CA ASP A 160 20.79 -32.50 26.67
C ASP A 160 20.86 -33.14 25.27
N VAL A 161 21.62 -32.54 24.35
CA VAL A 161 21.55 -32.87 22.91
C VAL A 161 22.93 -33.15 22.33
N ALA A 162 23.03 -34.25 21.57
CA ALA A 162 24.22 -34.65 20.83
C ALA A 162 23.93 -34.77 19.33
N SER A 163 24.86 -34.33 18.49
CA SER A 163 24.74 -34.36 17.04
C SER A 163 26.12 -34.46 16.37
N SER A 164 26.15 -34.92 15.11
CA SER A 164 27.39 -35.04 14.35
C SER A 164 27.76 -33.71 13.69
N ASP A 165 29.06 -33.40 13.65
CA ASP A 165 29.59 -32.23 12.93
C ASP A 165 30.30 -32.58 11.60
N ASP A 166 30.30 -33.86 11.20
CA ASP A 166 30.75 -34.34 9.89
C ASP A 166 29.81 -35.41 9.24
N VAL A 167 30.31 -36.21 8.29
CA VAL A 167 29.48 -37.17 7.55
C VAL A 167 29.23 -38.43 8.39
N THR A 168 28.02 -38.60 8.90
CA THR A 168 27.56 -39.81 9.60
C THR A 168 27.20 -40.96 8.62
N GLY A 169 27.65 -42.19 8.89
CA GLY A 169 27.35 -43.37 8.09
C GLY A 169 28.49 -44.37 7.97
N SER A 170 28.59 -45.06 6.84
CA SER A 170 29.53 -46.18 6.68
C SER A 170 31.02 -45.76 6.69
N PRO A 171 31.88 -46.35 7.54
CA PRO A 171 33.35 -46.18 7.48
C PRO A 171 34.00 -46.70 6.19
N LEU A 172 33.26 -47.41 5.33
CA LEU A 172 33.70 -47.77 3.99
C LEU A 172 33.63 -46.58 3.01
N ASN A 173 32.81 -45.57 3.32
CA ASN A 173 32.57 -44.38 2.51
C ASN A 173 33.32 -43.14 3.03
N GLY A 174 34.07 -43.26 4.13
CA GLY A 174 34.80 -42.14 4.77
C GLY A 174 33.98 -41.35 5.80
N ALA A 175 32.95 -41.99 6.36
CA ALA A 175 32.02 -41.48 7.37
C ALA A 175 32.14 -42.29 8.68
N ASP A 176 31.64 -41.80 9.82
CA ASP A 176 31.47 -42.66 11.00
C ASP A 176 30.17 -42.44 11.79
N TRP A 177 30.16 -42.68 13.11
CA TRP A 177 28.95 -42.73 13.95
C TRP A 177 29.15 -42.07 15.31
N ASP A 178 30.24 -41.35 15.52
CA ASP A 178 30.39 -40.51 16.69
C ASP A 178 29.43 -39.30 16.60
N LEU A 179 29.32 -38.56 17.71
CA LEU A 179 28.50 -37.35 17.83
C LEU A 179 29.37 -36.32 18.56
N GLU A 180 29.99 -35.46 17.76
CA GLU A 180 31.09 -34.56 18.13
C GLU A 180 30.55 -33.35 18.89
N HIS A 181 29.46 -32.78 18.38
CA HIS A 181 28.82 -31.63 18.98
C HIS A 181 27.84 -32.07 20.07
N ARG A 182 28.04 -31.54 21.27
CA ARG A 182 27.25 -31.88 22.46
C ARG A 182 26.95 -30.61 23.25
N LEU A 183 25.71 -30.53 23.73
CA LEU A 183 25.25 -29.48 24.62
C LEU A 183 24.56 -30.14 25.82
N GLY A 184 25.19 -30.05 26.99
CA GLY A 184 24.81 -30.79 28.19
C GLY A 184 25.70 -32.01 28.47
N ASP A 185 25.34 -32.81 29.47
CA ASP A 185 26.09 -33.98 29.94
C ASP A 185 25.49 -35.27 29.34
N ILE A 186 26.04 -35.71 28.20
CA ILE A 186 25.49 -36.83 27.41
C ILE A 186 25.90 -38.19 27.99
N GLU A 187 25.04 -38.78 28.80
CA GLU A 187 25.23 -40.12 29.39
C GLU A 187 24.83 -41.28 28.46
N THR A 188 23.89 -41.04 27.54
CA THR A 188 23.33 -42.08 26.67
C THR A 188 24.31 -42.60 25.62
N ALA A 189 24.39 -43.93 25.50
CA ALA A 189 25.16 -44.61 24.46
C ALA A 189 24.43 -44.62 23.10
N LEU A 190 25.18 -44.85 22.02
CA LEU A 190 24.61 -44.95 20.67
C LEU A 190 23.51 -46.04 20.59
N ALA A 191 22.48 -45.78 19.79
CA ALA A 191 21.28 -46.61 19.65
C ALA A 191 21.56 -48.01 19.08
N PHE A 192 22.72 -48.23 18.48
CA PHE A 192 23.05 -49.40 17.67
C PHE A 192 24.32 -50.10 18.13
N GLN A 193 24.34 -51.42 17.95
CA GLN A 193 25.55 -52.23 18.17
C GLN A 193 26.56 -51.99 17.04
N ALA A 194 27.86 -52.00 17.36
CA ALA A 194 28.93 -51.70 16.40
C ALA A 194 28.97 -52.63 15.16
N ALA A 195 28.51 -53.87 15.27
CA ALA A 195 28.53 -54.83 14.16
C ALA A 195 27.46 -54.55 13.07
N PRO A 196 26.23 -54.13 13.41
CA PRO A 196 25.31 -53.44 12.50
C PRO A 196 25.91 -52.20 11.82
N LEU A 197 26.49 -51.27 12.58
CA LEU A 197 27.06 -50.02 12.05
C LEU A 197 28.19 -50.27 11.03
N GLN A 198 28.99 -51.32 11.25
CA GLN A 198 30.01 -51.80 10.31
C GLN A 198 29.47 -52.54 9.06
N ARG A 199 28.16 -52.84 9.00
CA ARG A 199 27.51 -53.47 7.83
C ARG A 199 26.70 -52.50 7.00
N PHE A 200 26.19 -51.43 7.61
CA PHE A 200 25.47 -50.36 6.91
C PHE A 200 26.34 -49.81 5.78
N GLN A 201 25.80 -49.75 4.57
CA GLN A 201 26.54 -49.28 3.38
C GLN A 201 26.18 -47.86 2.95
N GLY A 202 25.12 -47.29 3.52
CA GLY A 202 24.68 -45.93 3.23
C GLY A 202 25.50 -44.84 3.93
N LEU A 203 25.04 -43.61 3.73
CA LEU A 203 25.37 -42.41 4.48
C LEU A 203 24.05 -41.80 4.98
N LEU A 204 24.07 -41.10 6.11
CA LEU A 204 22.92 -40.33 6.59
C LEU A 204 22.85 -38.92 5.95
N ILE A 205 23.53 -38.75 4.80
CA ILE A 205 23.52 -37.51 4.02
C ILE A 205 22.13 -37.34 3.45
N SER A 206 21.55 -36.15 3.59
CA SER A 206 20.20 -35.94 3.08
C SER A 206 20.18 -36.05 1.55
N ASN A 207 19.46 -37.06 1.04
CA ASN A 207 19.19 -37.25 -0.39
C ASN A 207 18.11 -36.25 -0.88
N VAL A 208 18.14 -35.01 -0.40
CA VAL A 208 17.32 -33.92 -0.92
C VAL A 208 17.64 -33.77 -2.40
N GLN A 209 16.60 -33.71 -3.23
CA GLN A 209 16.81 -33.46 -4.65
C GLN A 209 17.13 -31.97 -4.81
N SER A 210 18.43 -31.66 -4.84
CA SER A 210 18.89 -30.36 -5.28
C SER A 210 18.30 -30.07 -6.65
N GLN A 211 17.58 -28.96 -6.75
CA GLN A 211 16.94 -28.54 -8.00
C GLN A 211 17.62 -27.28 -8.51
N THR A 212 17.66 -27.14 -9.83
CA THR A 212 18.15 -25.90 -10.43
C THR A 212 17.06 -24.83 -10.39
N ILE A 213 17.46 -23.64 -9.92
CA ILE A 213 16.83 -22.37 -10.26
C ILE A 213 17.65 -21.82 -11.43
N GLU A 214 17.13 -21.88 -12.65
CA GLU A 214 17.74 -21.25 -13.81
C GLU A 214 17.01 -19.95 -14.15
N ILE A 215 17.66 -18.80 -14.01
CA ILE A 215 17.08 -17.50 -14.36
C ILE A 215 17.63 -17.05 -15.72
N TYR A 216 16.73 -16.67 -16.62
CA TYR A 216 17.06 -16.10 -17.92
C TYR A 216 16.91 -14.59 -17.85
N ALA A 217 18.02 -13.85 -17.86
CA ALA A 217 18.01 -12.40 -17.69
C ALA A 217 19.05 -11.66 -18.55
N ALA A 218 18.84 -10.36 -18.74
CA ALA A 218 19.76 -9.47 -19.43
C ALA A 218 19.76 -8.09 -18.74
N GLY A 219 20.94 -7.51 -18.57
CA GLY A 219 21.10 -6.13 -18.13
C GLY A 219 21.02 -5.18 -19.32
N GLN A 220 20.50 -3.97 -19.09
CA GLN A 220 20.49 -2.92 -20.10
C GLN A 220 21.88 -2.31 -20.33
N THR A 221 22.74 -2.32 -19.31
CA THR A 221 24.11 -1.77 -19.36
C THR A 221 25.22 -2.84 -19.34
N GLY A 222 24.95 -4.01 -18.76
CA GLY A 222 25.96 -5.03 -18.47
C GLY A 222 26.64 -4.85 -17.11
N GLU A 223 26.13 -3.94 -16.27
CA GLU A 223 26.60 -3.70 -14.89
C GLU A 223 25.56 -4.08 -13.83
N GLU A 224 24.37 -4.52 -14.24
CA GLU A 224 23.27 -4.95 -13.39
C GLU A 224 23.63 -6.18 -12.53
N ASN A 225 23.16 -6.19 -11.28
CA ASN A 225 23.19 -7.35 -10.38
C ASN A 225 21.82 -8.03 -10.37
N LEU A 226 21.82 -9.36 -10.42
CA LEU A 226 20.64 -10.19 -10.22
C LEU A 226 20.82 -11.03 -8.96
N ASP A 227 19.98 -10.82 -7.97
CA ASP A 227 19.99 -11.58 -6.72
C ASP A 227 18.89 -12.64 -6.71
N ILE A 228 19.15 -13.78 -6.09
CA ILE A 228 18.16 -14.82 -5.83
C ILE A 228 17.90 -14.89 -4.32
N PHE A 229 16.62 -14.94 -3.98
CA PHE A 229 16.11 -15.15 -2.62
C PHE A 229 15.28 -16.44 -2.57
N ILE A 230 15.35 -17.15 -1.44
CA ILE A 230 14.54 -18.35 -1.14
C ILE A 230 13.90 -18.16 0.24
N ASP A 231 12.58 -18.27 0.32
CA ASP A 231 11.80 -17.95 1.52
C ASP A 231 12.13 -16.55 2.08
N GLN A 232 12.40 -15.59 1.18
CA GLN A 232 12.85 -14.21 1.46
C GLN A 232 14.26 -14.09 2.07
N ASN A 233 14.97 -15.19 2.31
CA ASN A 233 16.38 -15.17 2.69
C ASN A 233 17.24 -14.91 1.44
N TYR A 234 18.25 -14.05 1.54
CA TYR A 234 19.23 -13.86 0.47
C TYR A 234 20.05 -15.15 0.26
N VAL A 235 20.28 -15.54 -1.00
CA VAL A 235 20.98 -16.77 -1.36
C VAL A 235 22.23 -16.52 -2.19
N THR A 236 22.16 -15.69 -3.25
CA THR A 236 23.31 -15.40 -4.12
C THR A 236 23.08 -14.19 -5.02
N THR A 237 24.16 -13.45 -5.34
CA THR A 237 24.20 -12.41 -6.38
C THR A 237 24.96 -12.89 -7.62
N PHE A 238 24.38 -12.64 -8.80
CA PHE A 238 25.07 -12.68 -10.09
C PHE A 238 25.40 -11.26 -10.55
N TYR A 239 26.69 -10.92 -10.57
CA TYR A 239 27.20 -9.59 -10.89
C TYR A 239 27.45 -9.38 -12.38
N GLY A 240 27.05 -8.23 -12.93
CA GLY A 240 27.35 -7.83 -14.31
C GLY A 240 26.57 -8.65 -15.34
N VAL A 241 25.25 -8.74 -15.15
CA VAL A 241 24.31 -9.47 -16.01
C VAL A 241 24.36 -8.90 -17.44
N GLY A 242 24.86 -9.69 -18.39
CA GLY A 242 25.09 -9.25 -19.76
C GLY A 242 23.88 -9.38 -20.68
N GLY A 243 24.06 -10.04 -21.82
CA GLY A 243 23.02 -10.23 -22.83
C GLY A 243 22.77 -9.02 -23.74
N ASN A 244 21.56 -8.96 -24.31
CA ASN A 244 21.07 -7.85 -25.14
C ASN A 244 19.53 -7.82 -25.15
N VAL A 245 18.95 -6.95 -24.31
CA VAL A 245 17.50 -6.72 -24.19
C VAL A 245 16.86 -6.43 -25.56
N GLY A 246 17.43 -5.51 -26.33
CA GLY A 246 16.92 -5.10 -27.66
C GLY A 246 16.99 -6.18 -28.75
N GLN A 247 17.61 -7.33 -28.46
CA GLN A 247 17.62 -8.52 -29.33
C GLN A 247 16.99 -9.76 -28.67
N ARG A 248 16.42 -9.63 -27.46
CA ARG A 248 15.98 -10.74 -26.58
C ARG A 248 17.04 -11.85 -26.46
N GLN A 249 18.28 -11.44 -26.21
CA GLN A 249 19.39 -12.36 -25.90
C GLN A 249 19.63 -12.33 -24.40
N PHE A 250 19.05 -13.30 -23.70
CA PHE A 250 19.17 -13.45 -22.26
C PHE A 250 20.30 -14.42 -21.91
N GLU A 251 21.09 -14.06 -20.90
CA GLU A 251 22.07 -14.95 -20.28
C GLU A 251 21.37 -15.85 -19.27
N ARG A 252 22.00 -17.00 -18.95
CA ARG A 252 21.41 -18.03 -18.10
C ARG A 252 22.21 -18.21 -16.82
N PHE A 253 21.67 -17.69 -15.74
CA PHE A 253 22.19 -17.83 -14.38
C PHE A 253 21.60 -19.10 -13.77
N VAL A 254 22.38 -19.82 -12.97
CA VAL A 254 21.95 -21.10 -12.38
C VAL A 254 22.42 -21.16 -10.94
N TYR A 255 21.48 -21.40 -10.04
CA TYR A 255 21.73 -21.79 -8.66
C TYR A 255 21.21 -23.22 -8.43
N GLU A 256 21.95 -24.03 -7.69
CA GLU A 256 21.53 -25.37 -7.26
C GLU A 256 21.16 -25.29 -5.78
N THR A 257 19.91 -25.65 -5.45
CA THR A 257 19.40 -25.55 -4.08
C THR A 257 19.82 -26.74 -3.22
N ASP A 258 19.97 -26.53 -1.91
CA ASP A 258 20.17 -27.65 -0.97
C ASP A 258 18.87 -28.45 -0.70
N SER A 259 17.70 -27.93 -1.08
CA SER A 259 16.41 -28.66 -1.00
C SER A 259 15.41 -28.22 -2.10
N PRO A 260 14.40 -29.04 -2.45
CA PRO A 260 13.30 -28.61 -3.32
C PRO A 260 12.51 -27.45 -2.74
N VAL A 261 12.18 -26.47 -3.58
CA VAL A 261 11.34 -25.29 -3.25
C VAL A 261 10.27 -25.08 -4.32
N SER A 262 9.15 -24.45 -3.97
CA SER A 262 8.11 -24.03 -4.92
C SER A 262 8.35 -22.61 -5.46
N ALA A 263 7.68 -22.24 -6.55
CA ALA A 263 7.94 -20.98 -7.26
C ALA A 263 7.63 -19.73 -6.43
N ASP A 264 6.65 -19.81 -5.52
CA ASP A 264 6.28 -18.79 -4.54
C ASP A 264 7.32 -18.59 -3.41
N GLN A 265 8.23 -19.54 -3.23
CA GLN A 265 9.37 -19.37 -2.32
C GLN A 265 10.55 -18.65 -2.99
N VAL A 266 10.61 -18.64 -4.33
CA VAL A 266 11.73 -18.05 -5.08
C VAL A 266 11.41 -16.61 -5.49
N SER A 267 12.37 -15.72 -5.29
CA SER A 267 12.29 -14.33 -5.76
C SER A 267 13.59 -13.90 -6.43
N VAL A 268 13.46 -13.08 -7.47
CA VAL A 268 14.57 -12.55 -8.27
C VAL A 268 14.60 -11.04 -8.11
N ALA A 269 15.69 -10.49 -7.59
CA ALA A 269 15.85 -9.05 -7.36
C ALA A 269 16.79 -8.39 -8.37
N PHE A 270 16.58 -7.11 -8.59
CA PHE A 270 17.57 -6.19 -9.12
C PHE A 270 18.20 -5.43 -7.94
N GLY A 271 19.51 -5.62 -7.71
CA GLY A 271 20.17 -5.19 -6.47
C GLY A 271 21.09 -3.97 -6.57
N ASN A 272 21.24 -3.33 -7.74
CA ASN A 272 22.22 -2.26 -7.92
C ASN A 272 21.84 -1.18 -8.97
N ASP A 273 20.57 -0.76 -8.98
CA ASP A 273 20.11 0.38 -9.78
C ASP A 273 21.03 1.61 -9.64
N LEU A 274 21.20 2.32 -10.76
CA LEU A 274 21.98 3.53 -10.86
C LEU A 274 21.46 4.41 -12.00
N TYR A 275 20.51 5.30 -11.70
CA TYR A 275 20.05 6.31 -12.65
C TYR A 275 20.91 7.58 -12.59
N VAL A 276 21.75 7.81 -13.61
CA VAL A 276 22.59 9.01 -13.76
C VAL A 276 22.40 9.65 -15.14
N PRO A 277 21.30 10.41 -15.34
CA PRO A 277 20.92 10.95 -16.66
C PRO A 277 21.94 11.95 -17.22
N ALA A 278 22.75 12.59 -16.36
CA ALA A 278 23.82 13.50 -16.77
C ALA A 278 24.92 12.84 -17.62
N VAL A 279 25.07 11.51 -17.55
CA VAL A 279 25.98 10.71 -18.40
C VAL A 279 25.25 9.61 -19.19
N GLY A 280 23.93 9.48 -19.06
CA GLY A 280 23.13 8.48 -19.74
C GLY A 280 23.30 7.06 -19.21
N ILE A 281 23.61 6.91 -17.91
CA ILE A 281 23.55 5.61 -17.23
C ILE A 281 22.12 5.46 -16.68
N ASP A 282 21.52 4.31 -16.97
CA ASP A 282 20.14 3.94 -16.67
C ASP A 282 20.10 2.41 -16.62
N ARG A 283 20.42 1.84 -15.45
CA ARG A 283 20.54 0.40 -15.25
C ARG A 283 19.16 -0.22 -15.11
N ASN A 284 18.88 -1.27 -15.87
CA ASN A 284 17.57 -1.92 -15.87
C ASN A 284 17.79 -3.42 -16.05
N LEU A 285 17.23 -4.24 -15.16
CA LEU A 285 17.30 -5.70 -15.25
C LEU A 285 16.04 -6.23 -15.94
N VAL A 286 16.22 -7.03 -17.00
CA VAL A 286 15.10 -7.66 -17.72
C VAL A 286 15.20 -9.17 -17.57
N VAL A 287 14.19 -9.78 -16.94
CA VAL A 287 14.09 -11.21 -16.65
C VAL A 287 13.04 -11.83 -17.57
N ASP A 288 13.48 -12.69 -18.49
CA ASP A 288 12.65 -13.42 -19.47
C ASP A 288 11.79 -14.47 -18.76
N ARG A 289 12.40 -15.30 -17.88
CA ARG A 289 11.71 -16.26 -17.01
C ARG A 289 12.59 -16.81 -15.89
N MET A 290 11.95 -17.44 -14.92
CA MET A 290 12.55 -18.50 -14.10
C MET A 290 12.29 -19.88 -14.73
N VAL A 291 13.21 -20.83 -14.55
CA VAL A 291 12.99 -22.26 -14.72
C VAL A 291 13.37 -22.98 -13.43
N LEU A 292 12.39 -23.63 -12.80
CA LEU A 292 12.53 -24.28 -11.50
C LEU A 292 12.36 -25.79 -11.67
N GLY A 293 13.41 -26.58 -11.43
CA GLY A 293 13.39 -28.04 -11.63
C GLY A 293 13.04 -28.49 -13.06
N GLY A 294 13.17 -27.60 -14.05
CA GLY A 294 12.76 -27.83 -15.44
C GLY A 294 11.36 -27.34 -15.82
N VAL A 295 10.59 -26.76 -14.89
CA VAL A 295 9.31 -26.08 -15.16
C VAL A 295 9.55 -24.58 -15.36
N ALA A 296 9.04 -24.00 -16.43
CA ALA A 296 9.18 -22.57 -16.72
C ALA A 296 8.06 -21.73 -16.09
N PHE A 297 8.43 -20.56 -15.57
CA PHE A 297 7.57 -19.53 -15.02
C PHE A 297 7.94 -18.20 -15.69
N GLU A 298 7.18 -17.79 -16.71
CA GLU A 298 7.45 -16.58 -17.49
C GLU A 298 7.19 -15.33 -16.62
N THR A 299 8.03 -14.31 -16.74
CA THR A 299 8.01 -13.17 -15.81
C THR A 299 6.83 -12.22 -16.07
N GLU A 300 6.35 -12.15 -17.31
CA GLU A 300 5.17 -11.34 -17.65
C GLU A 300 3.81 -12.00 -17.30
N ASP A 301 3.80 -13.19 -16.67
CA ASP A 301 2.55 -13.86 -16.30
C ASP A 301 1.69 -13.00 -15.35
N PRO A 302 0.35 -12.93 -15.53
CA PRO A 302 -0.53 -12.16 -14.64
C PRO A 302 -0.56 -12.61 -13.17
N ALA A 303 0.06 -13.73 -12.80
CA ALA A 303 0.27 -14.15 -11.41
C ALA A 303 1.67 -13.77 -10.85
N THR A 304 2.62 -13.36 -11.70
CA THR A 304 3.93 -12.88 -11.25
C THR A 304 3.80 -11.47 -10.66
N PHE A 305 4.25 -11.33 -9.42
CA PHE A 305 4.24 -10.08 -8.67
C PHE A 305 5.55 -9.32 -8.88
N SER A 306 5.48 -7.99 -8.98
CA SER A 306 6.66 -7.14 -8.84
C SER A 306 6.47 -6.14 -7.72
N THR A 307 7.54 -5.86 -6.97
CA THR A 307 7.46 -5.00 -5.77
C THR A 307 7.55 -3.50 -6.09
N GLY A 308 7.91 -3.15 -7.33
CA GLY A 308 7.83 -1.80 -7.88
C GLY A 308 8.50 -1.70 -9.26
N ILE A 309 7.90 -0.95 -10.19
CA ILE A 309 8.48 -0.66 -11.52
C ILE A 309 8.37 0.82 -11.85
N TRP A 310 9.03 1.25 -12.93
CA TRP A 310 8.90 2.62 -13.44
C TRP A 310 8.00 2.65 -14.68
N ARG A 311 6.73 3.03 -14.51
CA ARG A 311 5.72 3.14 -15.58
C ARG A 311 4.93 4.43 -15.39
N ASP A 312 5.29 5.45 -16.18
CA ASP A 312 4.79 6.84 -16.09
C ASP A 312 5.02 7.52 -14.72
N GLY A 313 5.92 6.96 -13.92
CA GLY A 313 6.25 7.31 -12.54
C GLY A 313 6.71 6.05 -11.78
N LEU A 314 7.03 6.18 -10.49
CA LEU A 314 7.21 5.02 -9.62
C LEU A 314 5.83 4.39 -9.37
N THR A 315 5.69 3.10 -9.64
CA THR A 315 4.53 2.31 -9.19
C THR A 315 4.90 1.58 -7.90
N GLY A 316 3.91 1.38 -7.01
CA GLY A 316 4.05 0.49 -5.86
C GLY A 316 4.09 -1.00 -6.27
N PRO A 317 3.77 -1.92 -5.34
CA PRO A 317 3.75 -3.35 -5.61
C PRO A 317 2.51 -3.78 -6.42
N GLY A 318 2.66 -4.75 -7.33
CA GLY A 318 1.55 -5.29 -8.13
C GLY A 318 1.97 -6.22 -9.27
N ASN A 319 0.97 -6.84 -9.90
CA ASN A 319 1.15 -7.71 -11.06
C ASN A 319 1.11 -6.83 -12.32
N TYR A 320 2.28 -6.44 -12.84
CA TYR A 320 2.38 -5.44 -13.90
C TYR A 320 2.49 -6.00 -15.33
N GLU A 321 2.42 -7.33 -15.48
CA GLU A 321 2.57 -8.08 -16.74
C GLU A 321 3.83 -7.61 -17.49
N THR A 322 4.99 -7.73 -16.85
CA THR A 322 6.26 -7.18 -17.37
C THR A 322 7.50 -7.97 -16.96
N GLU A 323 8.55 -7.89 -17.78
CA GLU A 323 9.84 -8.55 -17.59
C GLU A 323 10.88 -7.64 -16.93
N THR A 324 10.60 -6.34 -16.77
CA THR A 324 11.61 -5.32 -16.41
C THR A 324 11.49 -4.84 -14.97
N LEU A 325 12.61 -4.86 -14.24
CA LEU A 325 12.83 -4.12 -13.01
C LEU A 325 13.65 -2.86 -13.36
N ASN A 326 13.05 -1.69 -13.18
CA ASN A 326 13.64 -0.39 -13.51
C ASN A 326 14.39 0.28 -12.34
N ILE A 327 14.30 -0.33 -11.16
CA ILE A 327 14.73 0.18 -9.85
C ILE A 327 15.12 -1.02 -8.98
N ASN A 328 15.68 -0.79 -7.79
CA ASN A 328 15.90 -1.88 -6.82
C ASN A 328 14.57 -2.48 -6.34
N SER A 329 14.11 -3.54 -6.99
CA SER A 329 12.86 -4.25 -6.70
C SER A 329 12.96 -5.74 -7.06
N ILE A 330 11.89 -6.49 -6.82
CA ILE A 330 11.83 -7.95 -6.90
C ILE A 330 10.72 -8.41 -7.85
N PHE A 331 10.94 -9.54 -8.53
CA PHE A 331 9.88 -10.42 -9.03
C PHE A 331 9.69 -11.63 -8.11
N THR A 332 8.45 -11.91 -7.73
CA THR A 332 8.03 -13.13 -7.03
C THR A 332 7.05 -13.90 -7.92
N TYR A 333 7.36 -15.16 -8.21
CA TYR A 333 6.54 -16.02 -9.05
C TYR A 333 5.44 -16.70 -8.23
N SER A 334 4.38 -17.21 -8.85
CA SER A 334 3.32 -17.96 -8.14
C SER A 334 3.37 -19.45 -8.46
N SER A 335 3.05 -20.30 -7.48
CA SER A 335 2.90 -21.75 -7.65
C SER A 335 1.50 -22.16 -8.13
N ASP A 336 0.47 -21.35 -7.87
CA ASP A 336 -0.90 -21.49 -8.38
C ASP A 336 -1.39 -20.17 -9.01
N SER A 337 -2.22 -20.22 -10.05
CA SER A 337 -2.69 -19.01 -10.76
C SER A 337 -3.80 -18.22 -10.04
N ASP A 338 -4.14 -18.58 -8.80
CA ASP A 338 -5.22 -17.97 -8.00
C ASP A 338 -4.73 -17.33 -6.67
N SER A 339 -3.45 -17.50 -6.30
CA SER A 339 -2.87 -16.86 -5.10
C SER A 339 -2.50 -15.40 -5.36
N GLN A 340 -3.36 -14.48 -4.91
CA GLN A 340 -3.07 -13.03 -4.91
C GLN A 340 -1.85 -12.72 -4.00
N PRO A 341 -0.86 -11.91 -4.43
CA PRO A 341 0.46 -11.91 -3.79
C PRO A 341 0.55 -11.12 -2.48
N ALA A 342 1.64 -11.36 -1.75
CA ALA A 342 2.02 -10.63 -0.54
C ALA A 342 2.61 -9.24 -0.87
N GLY A 343 2.47 -8.28 0.05
CA GLY A 343 3.19 -7.01 0.03
C GLY A 343 4.67 -7.16 0.41
N GLN A 344 5.41 -6.05 0.50
CA GLN A 344 6.84 -6.05 0.85
C GLN A 344 7.25 -4.90 1.80
N ILE A 345 8.28 -5.15 2.60
CA ILE A 345 9.16 -4.16 3.23
C ILE A 345 10.55 -4.32 2.61
N SER A 346 11.24 -3.21 2.32
CA SER A 346 12.68 -3.24 2.01
C SER A 346 13.46 -2.31 2.95
N VAL A 347 14.75 -2.56 3.15
CA VAL A 347 15.63 -1.76 4.00
C VAL A 347 16.98 -1.65 3.33
N GLU A 348 17.38 -0.43 2.96
CA GLU A 348 18.72 -0.12 2.44
C GLU A 348 19.63 0.20 3.63
N ALA A 349 20.59 -0.66 3.96
CA ALA A 349 21.40 -0.54 5.18
C ALA A 349 22.84 -1.03 5.02
N ARG A 350 23.69 -0.61 5.98
CA ARG A 350 25.08 -1.08 6.17
C ARG A 350 25.46 -1.06 7.65
N GLY A 351 26.37 -1.95 8.05
CA GLY A 351 27.08 -1.87 9.32
C GLY A 351 28.30 -0.92 9.24
N ASP A 352 28.90 -0.59 10.38
CA ASP A 352 30.18 0.11 10.42
C ASP A 352 31.39 -0.84 10.50
N ASN A 353 31.21 -2.08 10.98
CA ASN A 353 32.26 -3.11 10.99
C ASN A 353 31.90 -4.41 10.25
N GLY A 354 30.62 -4.68 9.99
CA GLY A 354 30.16 -5.80 9.17
C GLY A 354 29.69 -7.03 9.96
N ASP A 355 29.59 -6.91 11.29
CA ASP A 355 28.99 -7.93 12.17
C ASP A 355 27.55 -7.54 12.60
N GLU A 356 27.04 -6.38 12.16
CA GLU A 356 25.75 -5.85 12.59
C GLU A 356 24.56 -6.72 12.14
N VAL A 357 23.57 -6.94 13.02
CA VAL A 357 22.32 -7.67 12.69
C VAL A 357 21.14 -6.71 12.63
N LEU A 358 20.55 -6.63 11.44
CA LEU A 358 19.27 -6.00 11.14
C LEU A 358 18.15 -7.02 11.33
N GLN A 359 17.08 -6.63 12.02
CA GLN A 359 15.81 -7.35 12.04
C GLN A 359 14.68 -6.44 11.53
N ILE A 360 13.71 -7.03 10.85
CA ILE A 360 12.47 -6.37 10.45
C ILE A 360 11.32 -7.02 11.20
N HIS A 361 10.56 -6.24 11.95
CA HIS A 361 9.38 -6.70 12.71
C HIS A 361 8.11 -6.05 12.20
N VAL A 362 6.99 -6.78 12.25
CA VAL A 362 5.65 -6.28 11.97
C VAL A 362 4.72 -6.63 13.12
N ASP A 363 4.03 -5.64 13.69
CA ASP A 363 3.24 -5.76 14.93
C ASP A 363 4.06 -6.34 16.11
N GLY A 364 5.36 -6.03 16.17
CA GLY A 364 6.30 -6.62 17.14
C GLY A 364 6.62 -8.11 16.94
N SER A 365 6.25 -8.68 15.79
CA SER A 365 6.60 -10.04 15.38
C SER A 365 7.71 -10.02 14.34
N LEU A 366 8.83 -10.68 14.61
CA LEU A 366 9.97 -10.81 13.69
C LEU A 366 9.54 -11.41 12.34
N ARG A 367 9.91 -10.75 11.24
CA ARG A 367 9.62 -11.16 9.86
C ARG A 367 10.86 -11.44 9.02
N GLY A 368 11.97 -10.76 9.28
CA GLY A 368 13.28 -11.03 8.66
C GLY A 368 14.43 -10.66 9.58
N GLU A 369 15.57 -11.33 9.41
CA GLU A 369 16.80 -11.16 10.20
C GLU A 369 18.00 -11.33 9.25
N PHE A 370 18.94 -10.40 9.29
CA PHE A 370 20.01 -10.29 8.29
C PHE A 370 21.33 -9.87 8.97
N GLU A 371 22.43 -10.53 8.62
CA GLU A 371 23.78 -10.00 8.86
C GLU A 371 24.07 -8.90 7.82
N VAL A 372 24.64 -7.78 8.28
CA VAL A 372 24.78 -6.55 7.51
C VAL A 372 26.25 -6.19 7.33
N ASP A 373 26.74 -6.20 6.09
CA ASP A 373 28.14 -5.88 5.79
C ASP A 373 28.42 -4.35 5.79
N THR A 374 29.69 -3.96 5.62
CA THR A 374 30.12 -2.55 5.68
C THR A 374 29.69 -1.68 4.48
N SER A 375 29.24 -2.32 3.41
CA SER A 375 28.73 -1.76 2.15
C SER A 375 27.21 -1.58 2.24
N LEU A 376 26.68 -0.65 1.44
CA LEU A 376 25.24 -0.41 1.40
C LEU A 376 24.55 -1.46 0.51
N ASN A 377 23.65 -2.23 1.12
CA ASN A 377 22.88 -3.30 0.49
C ASN A 377 21.38 -3.14 0.82
N THR A 378 20.50 -3.76 0.03
CA THR A 378 19.05 -3.76 0.30
C THR A 378 18.57 -5.14 0.77
N TYR A 379 17.90 -5.15 1.92
CA TYR A 379 17.31 -6.31 2.57
C TYR A 379 15.80 -6.29 2.39
N PHE A 380 15.15 -7.46 2.25
CA PHE A 380 13.75 -7.56 1.82
C PHE A 380 12.95 -8.57 2.64
N VAL A 381 11.68 -8.24 2.91
CA VAL A 381 10.72 -9.09 3.65
C VAL A 381 9.35 -8.97 3.02
N ALA A 382 8.66 -10.09 2.78
CA ALA A 382 7.26 -10.09 2.33
C ALA A 382 6.28 -10.01 3.52
N VAL A 383 5.16 -9.33 3.31
CA VAL A 383 4.15 -9.03 4.35
C VAL A 383 2.72 -9.15 3.82
N GLU A 384 1.72 -9.09 4.70
CA GLU A 384 0.33 -9.00 4.27
C GLU A 384 0.05 -7.66 3.58
N ASN A 385 -0.79 -7.67 2.53
CA ASN A 385 -1.24 -6.44 1.88
C ASN A 385 -1.98 -5.53 2.89
N GLY A 386 -1.60 -4.25 2.93
CA GLY A 386 -2.13 -3.31 3.92
C GLY A 386 -1.40 -3.32 5.27
N VAL A 387 -0.20 -3.91 5.35
CA VAL A 387 0.77 -3.50 6.39
C VAL A 387 1.24 -2.07 6.09
N THR A 388 1.12 -1.21 7.09
CA THR A 388 1.46 0.21 7.07
C THR A 388 2.70 0.45 7.94
N ALA A 389 3.45 1.53 7.68
CA ALA A 389 4.78 1.72 8.27
C ALA A 389 4.80 1.95 9.79
N ASP A 390 3.67 2.38 10.37
CA ASP A 390 3.43 2.44 11.82
C ASP A 390 3.48 1.06 12.49
N ARG A 391 3.22 -0.01 11.74
CA ARG A 391 3.29 -1.40 12.22
C ARG A 391 4.67 -2.01 12.03
N VAL A 392 5.59 -1.31 11.36
CA VAL A 392 6.93 -1.80 10.97
C VAL A 392 8.00 -1.25 11.89
N GLN A 393 8.91 -2.11 12.35
CA GLN A 393 10.11 -1.71 13.08
C GLN A 393 11.36 -2.25 12.38
N ILE A 394 12.30 -1.34 12.10
CA ILE A 394 13.62 -1.64 11.52
C ILE A 394 14.62 -1.63 12.68
N VAL A 395 14.99 -2.82 13.16
CA VAL A 395 15.61 -3.04 14.48
C VAL A 395 17.09 -3.39 14.33
N PHE A 396 17.93 -2.75 15.13
CA PHE A 396 19.32 -3.16 15.37
C PHE A 396 19.37 -4.04 16.61
N ALA A 397 19.85 -5.28 16.46
CA ALA A 397 19.61 -6.36 17.44
C ALA A 397 20.84 -6.91 18.18
N ASN A 398 22.07 -6.52 17.78
CA ASN A 398 23.31 -7.12 18.32
C ASN A 398 24.45 -6.11 18.63
N ASP A 399 24.10 -4.91 19.10
CA ASP A 399 25.03 -3.91 19.64
C ASP A 399 26.10 -4.54 20.56
N PHE A 400 27.35 -4.19 20.27
CA PHE A 400 28.51 -4.61 21.01
C PHE A 400 29.59 -3.52 20.98
N TYR A 401 29.85 -2.92 22.14
CA TYR A 401 30.88 -1.91 22.35
C TYR A 401 32.08 -2.48 23.14
N ASP A 402 33.24 -2.59 22.47
CA ASP A 402 34.52 -2.97 23.06
C ASP A 402 35.61 -1.95 22.69
N PRO A 403 35.83 -0.91 23.51
CA PRO A 403 36.81 0.14 23.22
C PRO A 403 38.27 -0.29 23.44
N ASP A 404 38.53 -1.44 24.08
CA ASP A 404 39.90 -1.97 24.23
C ASP A 404 40.35 -2.67 22.94
N ASN A 405 39.42 -3.28 22.19
CA ASN A 405 39.65 -3.83 20.85
C ASN A 405 39.27 -2.86 19.70
N GLY A 406 38.57 -1.76 20.00
CA GLY A 406 38.16 -0.76 19.02
C GLY A 406 36.92 -1.14 18.20
N ILE A 407 36.04 -1.96 18.77
CA ILE A 407 34.77 -2.41 18.17
C ILE A 407 33.65 -1.52 18.70
N ASP A 408 32.86 -0.99 17.78
CA ASP A 408 31.68 -0.17 18.04
C ASP A 408 30.69 -0.52 16.92
N ARG A 409 29.62 -1.27 17.26
CA ARG A 409 28.66 -1.75 16.27
C ARG A 409 27.54 -0.74 16.07
N ASN A 410 27.43 -0.21 14.87
CA ASN A 410 26.46 0.81 14.51
C ASN A 410 25.72 0.37 13.23
N LEU A 411 24.39 0.31 13.27
CA LEU A 411 23.58 0.03 12.08
C LEU A 411 23.17 1.36 11.43
N ILE A 412 23.63 1.59 10.19
CA ILE A 412 23.27 2.74 9.37
C ILE A 412 22.20 2.29 8.39
N VAL A 413 21.00 2.87 8.49
CA VAL A 413 19.94 2.68 7.50
C VAL A 413 19.94 3.90 6.59
N GLN A 414 20.06 3.71 5.28
CA GLN A 414 20.02 4.80 4.29
C GLN A 414 18.56 5.16 3.96
N SER A 415 17.73 4.15 3.72
CA SER A 415 16.28 4.27 3.49
C SER A 415 15.57 2.96 3.83
N TYR A 416 14.24 2.98 3.97
CA TYR A 416 13.43 1.76 3.99
C TYR A 416 12.09 1.98 3.28
N ASP A 417 11.54 0.93 2.69
CA ASP A 417 10.25 0.95 2.00
C ASP A 417 9.22 0.10 2.76
N VAL A 418 7.96 0.54 2.77
CA VAL A 418 6.82 -0.29 3.17
C VAL A 418 5.74 -0.19 2.09
N ASN A 419 5.55 -1.29 1.34
CA ASN A 419 4.55 -1.44 0.28
C ASN A 419 4.60 -0.34 -0.82
N GLY A 420 5.80 -0.01 -1.30
CA GLY A 420 6.05 1.03 -2.31
C GLY A 420 6.02 2.45 -1.75
N THR A 421 6.17 2.60 -0.44
CA THR A 421 6.29 3.88 0.26
C THR A 421 7.65 3.97 0.94
N GLN A 422 8.55 4.82 0.43
CA GLN A 422 9.89 5.00 0.98
C GLN A 422 9.92 6.00 2.16
N PHE A 423 10.76 5.71 3.15
CA PHE A 423 10.98 6.49 4.37
C PHE A 423 12.47 6.78 4.58
N ASP A 424 12.77 8.01 5.02
CA ASP A 424 14.10 8.43 5.50
C ASP A 424 14.17 8.24 7.03
N PRO A 425 15.08 7.41 7.57
CA PRO A 425 15.23 7.22 9.01
C PRO A 425 15.63 8.49 9.80
N ALA A 426 16.16 9.52 9.14
CA ALA A 426 16.46 10.82 9.74
C ALA A 426 15.24 11.77 9.82
N SER A 427 14.10 11.39 9.25
CA SER A 427 12.87 12.20 9.19
C SER A 427 12.28 12.53 10.57
N GLU A 428 11.73 13.75 10.72
CA GLU A 428 10.95 14.18 11.90
C GLU A 428 9.70 13.32 12.16
N ASN A 429 9.31 12.43 11.23
CA ASN A 429 8.22 11.46 11.40
C ASN A 429 8.69 10.01 11.71
N VAL A 430 10.00 9.74 11.75
CA VAL A 430 10.55 8.43 12.15
C VAL A 430 11.11 8.50 13.58
N PHE A 431 10.55 7.67 14.45
CA PHE A 431 10.99 7.48 15.83
C PHE A 431 12.27 6.64 15.89
N SER A 432 13.18 6.99 16.80
CA SER A 432 14.32 6.17 17.22
C SER A 432 14.53 6.23 18.73
N ASN A 433 14.89 5.09 19.31
CA ASN A 433 15.42 4.97 20.68
C ASN A 433 16.90 4.56 20.72
N GLY A 434 17.51 4.21 19.58
CA GLY A 434 18.92 3.78 19.49
C GLY A 434 19.90 4.84 18.97
N THR A 435 19.43 6.01 18.52
CA THR A 435 20.30 7.00 17.85
C THR A 435 21.00 7.96 18.83
N PHE A 436 22.33 7.98 18.80
CA PHE A 436 23.15 8.94 19.54
C PHE A 436 23.20 10.32 18.87
N LEU A 437 22.98 11.38 19.65
CA LEU A 437 23.27 12.75 19.25
C LEU A 437 24.17 13.44 20.27
N ALA A 438 25.11 14.27 19.80
CA ALA A 438 26.08 14.97 20.65
C ALA A 438 25.47 16.04 21.59
N VAL A 439 24.15 16.27 21.52
CA VAL A 439 23.42 17.26 22.35
C VAL A 439 22.77 16.65 23.60
N ASP A 440 22.31 15.40 23.52
CA ASP A 440 21.54 14.72 24.58
C ASP A 440 21.95 13.26 24.84
N GLY A 441 22.64 12.59 23.88
CA GLY A 441 23.14 11.22 23.99
C GLY A 441 22.25 10.21 23.26
N ILE A 442 22.06 9.02 23.85
CA ILE A 442 20.97 8.11 23.49
C ILE A 442 19.71 8.59 24.24
N THR A 443 18.62 8.82 23.53
CA THR A 443 17.32 9.24 24.09
C THR A 443 16.22 8.99 23.06
N ASP A 444 15.06 8.51 23.50
CA ASP A 444 13.87 8.31 22.68
C ASP A 444 13.42 9.62 21.99
N GLY A 445 13.16 9.58 20.68
CA GLY A 445 12.60 10.72 19.95
C GLY A 445 12.54 10.53 18.44
N TYR A 446 11.87 11.46 17.75
CA TYR A 446 11.77 11.49 16.29
C TYR A 446 12.91 12.30 15.66
N GLY A 447 13.21 12.09 14.37
CA GLY A 447 14.16 12.92 13.61
C GLY A 447 15.60 12.87 14.11
N ARG A 448 15.99 11.79 14.81
CA ARG A 448 17.30 11.72 15.49
C ARG A 448 18.49 11.48 14.55
N GLY A 449 18.25 11.18 13.28
CA GLY A 449 19.28 10.75 12.33
C GLY A 449 19.31 9.23 12.14
N ASN A 450 20.03 8.79 11.11
CA ASN A 450 19.82 7.49 10.45
C ASN A 450 20.74 6.35 10.92
N THR A 451 21.36 6.47 12.09
CA THR A 451 22.26 5.44 12.66
C THR A 451 21.80 5.01 14.05
N LEU A 452 21.53 3.72 14.24
CA LEU A 452 21.31 3.11 15.55
C LEU A 452 22.68 2.75 16.14
N HIS A 453 23.04 3.42 17.25
CA HIS A 453 24.30 3.29 17.96
C HIS A 453 24.18 2.41 19.23
N THR A 454 23.03 1.77 19.41
CA THR A 454 22.77 0.75 20.43
C THR A 454 21.51 -0.03 20.02
N ASN A 455 21.25 -1.16 20.68
CA ASN A 455 20.06 -1.97 20.45
C ASN A 455 18.78 -1.13 20.56
N GLY A 456 18.02 -1.07 19.48
CA GLY A 456 16.93 -0.12 19.28
C GLY A 456 16.35 -0.24 17.87
N TYR A 457 15.46 0.67 17.48
CA TYR A 457 14.77 0.56 16.19
C TYR A 457 14.39 1.92 15.59
N PHE A 458 14.18 1.92 14.27
CA PHE A 458 13.41 2.95 13.54
C PHE A 458 11.97 2.50 13.33
N GLN A 459 11.01 3.42 13.46
CA GLN A 459 9.59 3.18 13.20
C GLN A 459 8.92 4.48 12.75
N ALA A 460 8.15 4.46 11.66
CA ALA A 460 7.32 5.61 11.27
C ALA A 460 6.11 5.75 12.22
N GLY A 461 5.53 6.95 12.33
CA GLY A 461 4.25 7.14 13.03
C GLY A 461 3.03 6.74 12.18
N ASP A 462 1.84 6.73 12.79
CA ASP A 462 0.52 6.50 12.17
C ASP A 462 0.14 7.49 11.04
N GLN A 463 1.03 8.40 10.65
CA GLN A 463 0.85 9.34 9.54
C GLN A 463 1.72 8.85 8.38
N GLY A 464 1.18 8.84 7.16
CA GLY A 464 1.72 8.09 6.02
C GLY A 464 3.00 8.65 5.38
N PRO A 465 3.18 8.59 4.05
CA PRO A 465 4.36 9.13 3.40
C PRO A 465 4.64 10.58 3.82
N LEU A 466 5.93 10.93 3.86
CA LEU A 466 6.41 12.23 4.29
C LEU A 466 5.62 13.36 3.63
N SER A 467 4.94 14.15 4.47
CA SER A 467 4.42 15.46 4.09
C SER A 467 5.60 16.29 3.56
N GLN A 468 5.52 16.70 2.29
CA GLN A 468 6.34 17.76 1.71
C GLN A 468 6.19 19.06 2.50
N GLY A 469 5.10 19.20 3.26
CA GLY A 469 4.93 20.17 4.32
C GLY A 469 4.18 21.40 3.85
N THR A 470 4.36 22.50 4.58
CA THR A 470 3.64 23.73 4.30
C THR A 470 4.59 24.87 3.93
N LEU A 471 4.35 25.43 2.75
CA LEU A 471 4.99 26.65 2.27
C LEU A 471 4.15 27.85 2.73
N ILE A 472 4.66 28.61 3.70
CA ILE A 472 4.02 29.80 4.25
C ILE A 472 4.67 31.04 3.61
N ARG A 473 3.87 31.83 2.88
CA ARG A 473 4.23 33.16 2.34
C ARG A 473 3.46 34.24 3.07
N PHE A 474 4.13 35.31 3.48
CA PHE A 474 3.46 36.54 3.89
C PHE A 474 4.25 37.78 3.50
N PHE A 475 3.55 38.90 3.41
CA PHE A 475 4.14 40.20 3.08
C PHE A 475 4.07 41.10 4.31
N ALA A 476 5.23 41.56 4.77
CA ALA A 476 5.36 42.41 5.96
C ALA A 476 6.34 43.57 5.75
N LYS A 477 6.20 44.62 6.56
CA LYS A 477 7.05 45.80 6.55
C LYS A 477 7.10 46.46 7.93
N GLY A 478 8.31 46.79 8.39
CA GLY A 478 8.52 47.49 9.64
C GLY A 478 8.45 49.02 9.49
N SER A 479 8.27 49.70 10.61
CA SER A 479 8.47 51.15 10.74
C SER A 479 9.92 51.54 11.01
N THR A 480 10.79 50.59 11.42
CA THR A 480 12.22 50.81 11.71
C THR A 480 13.07 49.70 11.06
N SER A 481 14.38 49.65 11.33
CA SER A 481 15.29 48.70 10.68
C SER A 481 15.27 47.29 11.28
N GLU A 482 14.73 47.13 12.49
CA GLU A 482 14.76 45.87 13.25
C GLU A 482 13.46 45.68 14.05
N GLN A 483 12.47 45.04 13.43
CA GLN A 483 11.32 44.43 14.12
C GLN A 483 11.42 42.90 14.06
N THR A 484 10.94 42.19 15.08
CA THR A 484 10.82 40.73 15.04
C THR A 484 9.36 40.33 14.86
N VAL A 485 9.06 39.64 13.76
CA VAL A 485 7.81 38.93 13.55
C VAL A 485 8.04 37.44 13.77
N ARG A 486 7.06 36.76 14.33
CA ARG A 486 7.04 35.31 14.48
C ARG A 486 5.83 34.74 13.76
N VAL A 487 6.07 33.68 12.99
CA VAL A 487 5.03 32.73 12.63
C VAL A 487 4.96 31.72 13.77
N THR A 488 3.82 31.66 14.44
CA THR A 488 3.54 30.71 15.53
C THR A 488 2.27 29.94 15.23
N THR A 489 2.04 28.82 15.92
CA THR A 489 0.74 28.15 15.89
C THR A 489 -0.24 28.77 16.89
N ARG A 490 -1.54 28.47 16.77
CA ARG A 490 -2.57 28.83 17.77
C ARG A 490 -2.25 28.28 19.18
N SER A 491 -1.49 27.19 19.29
CA SER A 491 -1.02 26.65 20.58
C SER A 491 0.25 27.32 21.14
N GLY A 492 0.92 28.20 20.37
CA GLY A 492 2.11 28.93 20.78
C GLY A 492 3.45 28.28 20.40
N GLU A 493 3.43 27.25 19.55
CA GLU A 493 4.62 26.64 18.94
C GLU A 493 5.29 27.66 17.99
N LEU A 494 6.62 27.80 18.02
CA LEU A 494 7.33 28.75 17.15
C LEU A 494 7.74 28.08 15.84
N VAL A 495 7.05 28.39 14.75
CA VAL A 495 7.38 27.91 13.40
C VAL A 495 8.61 28.67 12.86
N LYS A 496 8.60 30.01 12.91
CA LYS A 496 9.76 30.82 12.50
C LYS A 496 9.76 32.22 13.09
N GLY A 497 10.90 32.70 13.55
CA GLY A 497 11.16 34.13 13.73
C GLY A 497 11.82 34.74 12.48
N VAL A 498 11.35 35.91 12.04
CA VAL A 498 11.96 36.71 10.97
C VAL A 498 12.20 38.15 11.44
N VAL A 499 13.28 38.77 10.95
CA VAL A 499 13.51 40.21 11.14
C VAL A 499 12.89 40.95 9.95
N VAL A 500 12.02 41.91 10.27
CA VAL A 500 11.38 42.82 9.31
C VAL A 500 12.02 44.20 9.44
N ASP A 501 12.20 44.87 8.30
CA ASP A 501 12.87 46.16 8.17
C ASP A 501 11.94 47.20 7.47
N GLN A 502 12.37 48.46 7.36
CA GLN A 502 11.59 49.55 6.74
C GLN A 502 11.19 49.31 5.27
N GLY A 503 11.78 48.31 4.61
CA GLY A 503 11.80 48.17 3.17
C GLY A 503 12.76 49.18 2.51
N VAL A 504 13.35 48.79 1.39
CA VAL A 504 14.26 49.67 0.65
C VAL A 504 13.46 50.72 -0.13
N SER A 505 13.48 51.97 0.35
CA SER A 505 12.76 53.08 -0.30
C SER A 505 13.34 53.43 -1.69
N THR A 506 12.75 52.86 -2.74
CA THR A 506 13.02 53.27 -4.12
C THR A 506 12.17 54.50 -4.51
N ARG A 507 12.52 55.18 -5.61
CA ARG A 507 11.75 56.34 -6.12
C ARG A 507 10.30 56.03 -6.52
N PHE A 508 9.91 54.76 -6.58
CA PHE A 508 8.59 54.33 -7.07
C PHE A 508 7.87 53.34 -6.15
N LEU A 509 8.31 53.21 -4.88
CA LEU A 509 7.57 52.77 -3.66
C LEU A 509 8.56 52.17 -2.62
N PRO A 510 8.26 52.27 -1.31
CA PRO A 510 8.73 51.36 -0.27
C PRO A 510 7.71 50.22 -0.10
N ILE A 511 7.87 49.16 -0.91
CA ILE A 511 6.95 48.02 -1.00
C ILE A 511 7.19 47.07 0.19
N PHE A 512 6.14 46.33 0.60
CA PHE A 512 6.26 45.19 1.52
C PHE A 512 7.34 44.20 1.06
N ARG A 513 8.01 43.57 2.03
CA ARG A 513 8.94 42.47 1.78
C ARG A 513 8.20 41.15 1.88
N GLU A 514 8.45 40.26 0.94
CA GLU A 514 8.01 38.87 1.01
C GLU A 514 8.88 38.07 1.98
N PHE A 515 8.23 37.24 2.78
CA PHE A 515 8.85 36.24 3.65
C PHE A 515 8.28 34.87 3.27
N VAL A 516 9.18 33.94 2.94
CA VAL A 516 8.85 32.55 2.58
C VAL A 516 9.44 31.62 3.64
N ILE A 517 8.63 30.71 4.15
CA ILE A 517 9.00 29.70 5.13
C ILE A 517 8.54 28.34 4.59
N TYR A 518 9.37 27.32 4.77
CA TYR A 518 9.03 25.92 4.51
C TYR A 518 9.04 25.18 5.84
N THR A 519 8.10 24.27 6.05
CA THR A 519 8.00 23.36 7.19
C THR A 519 8.06 21.90 6.72
N GLN A 520 8.33 20.94 7.61
CA GLN A 520 8.22 19.49 7.34
C GLN A 520 6.93 18.89 7.94
N LYS A 521 5.90 19.73 8.07
CA LYS A 521 4.67 19.47 8.81
C LYS A 521 3.54 20.25 8.17
N ASP A 522 2.42 19.57 7.93
CA ASP A 522 1.18 20.20 7.51
C ASP A 522 0.66 21.16 8.58
N LEU A 523 0.47 22.41 8.18
CA LEU A 523 -0.06 23.48 9.02
C LEU A 523 -1.20 24.15 8.27
N ALA A 524 -2.43 23.97 8.75
CA ALA A 524 -3.56 24.71 8.22
C ALA A 524 -3.38 26.21 8.44
N LEU A 525 -3.92 27.03 7.54
CA LEU A 525 -3.95 28.48 7.67
C LEU A 525 -4.57 28.93 9.00
N GLU A 526 -5.64 28.25 9.40
CA GLU A 526 -6.32 28.56 10.65
C GLU A 526 -5.45 28.23 11.88
N ASP A 527 -4.56 27.24 11.82
CA ASP A 527 -3.65 26.93 12.93
C ASP A 527 -2.53 27.96 13.11
N LEU A 528 -2.36 28.91 12.19
CA LEU A 528 -1.25 29.86 12.18
C LEU A 528 -1.61 31.24 12.77
N ARG A 529 -0.59 31.88 13.35
CA ARG A 529 -0.58 33.29 13.74
C ARG A 529 0.61 34.01 13.12
N LEU A 530 0.40 35.27 12.74
CA LEU A 530 1.47 36.24 12.53
C LEU A 530 1.56 37.13 13.77
N GLU A 531 2.53 36.85 14.65
CA GLU A 531 2.78 37.55 15.91
C GLU A 531 3.86 38.63 15.73
N PHE A 532 3.59 39.85 16.17
CA PHE A 532 4.59 40.88 16.39
C PHE A 532 4.92 40.96 17.88
N ILE A 533 6.21 41.04 18.20
CA ILE A 533 6.70 41.27 19.57
C ILE A 533 7.38 42.62 19.61
N ASP A 534 6.81 43.55 20.37
CA ASP A 534 7.46 44.82 20.68
C ASP A 534 8.62 44.61 21.67
N ASP A 535 9.74 45.29 21.43
CA ASP A 535 10.92 45.32 22.30
C ASP A 535 10.98 46.61 23.16
N GLY A 536 9.99 47.50 23.02
CA GLY A 536 9.89 48.78 23.70
C GLY A 536 10.97 49.77 23.29
N GLN A 537 11.61 49.58 22.13
CA GLN A 537 12.73 50.41 21.67
C GLN A 537 12.30 51.36 20.54
N VAL A 538 12.04 52.63 20.87
CA VAL A 538 11.81 53.66 19.85
C VAL A 538 13.00 53.86 18.90
N ASP A 539 12.75 54.45 17.73
CA ASP A 539 13.77 54.82 16.75
C ASP A 539 14.60 56.07 17.15
N GLU A 540 15.57 56.46 16.30
CA GLU A 540 16.42 57.64 16.56
C GLU A 540 15.66 58.99 16.63
N PHE A 541 14.38 59.01 16.25
CA PHE A 541 13.47 60.16 16.33
C PHE A 541 12.41 60.03 17.44
N GLY A 542 12.37 58.92 18.17
CA GLY A 542 11.40 58.66 19.24
C GLY A 542 10.05 58.11 18.76
N ARG A 543 10.02 57.40 17.63
CA ARG A 543 8.82 56.73 17.09
C ARG A 543 8.79 55.24 17.48
N ASP A 544 7.61 54.71 17.75
CA ASP A 544 7.41 53.28 18.09
C ASP A 544 7.61 52.34 16.89
N ARG A 545 7.71 51.04 17.19
CA ARG A 545 8.09 49.97 16.26
C ARG A 545 6.91 49.20 15.66
N GLU A 546 5.99 49.92 15.01
CA GLU A 546 4.88 49.32 14.26
C GLU A 546 5.34 48.33 13.17
N VAL A 547 4.53 47.29 12.88
CA VAL A 547 4.67 46.38 11.73
C VAL A 547 3.36 46.30 10.96
N GLN A 548 3.41 46.50 9.64
CA GLN A 548 2.29 46.35 8.72
C GLN A 548 2.40 45.04 7.93
N PHE A 549 1.26 44.40 7.67
CA PHE A 549 1.13 43.15 6.91
C PHE A 549 0.19 43.33 5.70
N SER A 550 0.18 42.39 4.76
CA SER A 550 -0.82 42.38 3.65
C SER A 550 -1.74 41.16 3.62
N GLY A 551 -1.43 40.13 4.42
CA GLY A 551 -2.04 38.80 4.35
C GLY A 551 -1.01 37.68 4.36
N ILE A 552 -1.51 36.46 4.35
CA ILE A 552 -0.75 35.21 4.43
C ILE A 552 -1.30 34.19 3.42
N VAL A 553 -0.41 33.42 2.80
CA VAL A 553 -0.72 32.30 1.91
C VAL A 553 -0.01 31.07 2.45
N VAL A 554 -0.71 29.95 2.47
CA VAL A 554 -0.34 28.71 3.17
C VAL A 554 -0.62 27.57 2.20
N GLU A 555 0.44 27.08 1.56
CA GLU A 555 0.40 26.07 0.50
C GLU A 555 0.83 24.73 1.07
N ASP A 556 -0.14 23.84 1.22
CA ASP A 556 -0.04 22.42 1.57
C ASP A 556 0.55 21.70 0.34
N LEU A 557 1.83 21.32 0.44
CA LEU A 557 2.65 20.89 -0.69
C LEU A 557 2.34 19.46 -1.16
N ASP A 558 1.60 18.70 -0.37
CA ASP A 558 1.21 17.32 -0.65
C ASP A 558 -0.07 17.21 -1.47
N SER A 559 -1.00 18.16 -1.28
CA SER A 559 -2.24 18.24 -2.06
C SER A 559 -2.29 19.40 -3.07
N ASP A 560 -1.18 20.15 -3.22
CA ASP A 560 -1.11 21.46 -3.88
C ASP A 560 -2.15 22.48 -3.34
N ARG A 561 -2.64 22.32 -2.10
CA ARG A 561 -3.80 23.09 -1.60
C ARG A 561 -3.36 24.44 -1.05
N VAL A 562 -3.61 25.48 -1.85
CA VAL A 562 -3.31 26.87 -1.48
C VAL A 562 -4.45 27.48 -0.66
N GLN A 563 -4.26 27.56 0.65
CA GLN A 563 -5.08 28.33 1.58
C GLN A 563 -4.56 29.78 1.67
N ARG A 564 -5.41 30.78 1.91
CA ARG A 564 -4.95 32.14 2.28
C ARG A 564 -6.01 33.00 2.97
N SER A 565 -5.57 34.14 3.51
CA SER A 565 -6.41 35.22 4.05
C SER A 565 -5.67 36.56 3.99
N SER A 566 -6.41 37.67 4.04
CA SER A 566 -5.85 39.03 4.11
C SER A 566 -6.15 39.67 5.46
N VAL A 567 -5.17 40.35 6.06
CA VAL A 567 -5.34 41.03 7.36
C VAL A 567 -6.40 42.15 7.37
N LEU A 568 -6.98 42.47 6.21
CA LEU A 568 -8.10 43.42 6.04
C LEU A 568 -9.47 42.72 5.81
N ASP A 569 -9.53 41.39 5.79
CA ASP A 569 -10.80 40.66 5.71
C ASP A 569 -11.52 40.60 7.07
N ASN A 570 -12.84 40.40 7.04
CA ASN A 570 -13.66 40.32 8.26
C ASN A 570 -13.52 38.97 9.00
N GLN A 571 -12.64 38.08 8.54
CA GLN A 571 -12.43 36.75 9.11
C GLN A 571 -11.09 36.65 9.87
N THR A 572 -10.15 37.56 9.61
CA THR A 572 -8.93 37.73 10.38
C THR A 572 -9.24 38.41 11.71
N PHE A 573 -8.95 37.74 12.81
CA PHE A 573 -8.99 38.32 14.16
C PHE A 573 -7.62 38.91 14.51
N ALA A 574 -7.59 40.16 14.94
CA ALA A 574 -6.37 40.86 15.33
C ALA A 574 -6.32 41.16 16.84
N THR A 575 -5.12 41.18 17.40
CA THR A 575 -4.79 41.77 18.70
C THR A 575 -3.62 42.74 18.50
N GLY A 576 -3.65 43.94 19.09
CA GLY A 576 -2.54 44.90 18.96
C GLY A 576 -2.68 45.96 17.85
N VAL A 577 -3.87 46.10 17.24
CA VAL A 577 -4.17 47.13 16.21
C VAL A 577 -4.66 48.42 16.88
N PHE A 578 -4.27 49.58 16.34
CA PHE A 578 -4.63 50.90 16.88
C PHE A 578 -5.87 51.53 16.23
N SER A 579 -6.77 52.06 17.06
CA SER A 579 -7.90 52.93 16.69
C SER A 579 -7.72 54.33 17.29
N GLU A 580 -7.95 55.40 16.51
CA GLU A 580 -7.90 56.78 17.02
C GLU A 580 -8.96 57.08 18.09
N GLU A 581 -10.07 56.32 18.14
CA GLU A 581 -11.19 56.57 19.06
C GLU A 581 -11.04 55.82 20.40
N ASP A 582 -10.49 54.60 20.37
CA ASP A 582 -10.44 53.68 21.52
C ASP A 582 -9.01 53.26 21.96
N GLY A 583 -7.98 53.53 21.16
CA GLY A 583 -6.60 53.06 21.40
C GLY A 583 -6.34 51.66 20.83
N VAL A 584 -5.51 50.86 21.50
CA VAL A 584 -5.20 49.49 21.08
C VAL A 584 -6.40 48.56 21.32
N GLN A 585 -6.85 47.88 20.27
CA GLN A 585 -8.06 47.04 20.28
C GLN A 585 -7.76 45.58 19.88
N SER A 586 -8.82 44.76 19.92
CA SER A 586 -8.81 43.38 19.41
C SER A 586 -10.18 43.02 18.84
N GLY A 587 -10.22 42.31 17.73
CA GLY A 587 -11.44 42.12 16.94
C GLY A 587 -11.16 41.72 15.49
N PHE A 588 -12.22 41.44 14.74
CA PHE A 588 -12.15 41.08 13.32
C PHE A 588 -12.04 42.31 12.42
N GLY A 589 -11.24 42.22 11.35
CA GLY A 589 -11.17 43.24 10.29
C GLY A 589 -10.69 44.64 10.73
N LEU A 590 -9.98 44.75 11.86
CA LEU A 590 -9.65 46.04 12.48
C LEU A 590 -8.56 46.86 11.76
N GLY A 591 -7.74 46.24 10.91
CA GLY A 591 -6.65 46.91 10.20
C GLY A 591 -5.42 46.02 10.03
N ASP A 592 -4.46 46.48 9.23
CA ASP A 592 -3.30 45.70 8.76
C ASP A 592 -2.01 45.91 9.56
N THR A 593 -2.05 46.76 10.59
CA THR A 593 -0.87 47.27 11.30
C THR A 593 -0.94 46.95 12.80
N LEU A 594 0.06 46.23 13.30
CA LEU A 594 0.29 45.98 14.72
C LEU A 594 1.21 47.06 15.30
N VAL A 595 0.80 47.69 16.40
CA VAL A 595 1.53 48.79 17.06
C VAL A 595 2.11 48.42 18.43
N ASP A 596 1.67 47.30 18.99
CA ASP A 596 2.04 46.73 20.29
C ASP A 596 2.17 45.20 20.11
N SER A 597 2.70 44.51 21.11
CA SER A 597 2.80 43.04 21.12
C SER A 597 1.43 42.40 20.93
N GLY A 598 1.28 41.65 19.83
CA GLY A 598 -0.01 41.23 19.33
C GLY A 598 0.11 40.32 18.11
N TYR A 599 -1.01 39.91 17.53
CA TYR A 599 -1.03 38.94 16.43
C TYR A 599 -2.27 39.05 15.54
N PHE A 600 -2.16 38.46 14.35
CA PHE A 600 -3.29 38.08 13.50
C PHE A 600 -3.55 36.56 13.56
N GLU A 601 -4.82 36.16 13.70
CA GLU A 601 -5.37 34.80 13.54
C GLU A 601 -6.28 34.76 12.31
N PHE A 602 -6.20 33.71 11.51
CA PHE A 602 -6.87 33.63 10.20
C PHE A 602 -7.98 32.57 10.14
N GLN A 603 -8.79 32.65 9.08
CA GLN A 603 -9.70 31.60 8.61
C GLN A 603 -9.53 31.45 7.08
N GLU A 604 -10.05 30.38 6.48
CA GLU A 604 -9.86 30.08 5.06
C GLU A 604 -10.74 30.95 4.13
N SER A 605 -10.15 31.55 3.10
CA SER A 605 -10.86 32.36 2.09
C SER A 605 -10.35 32.08 0.69
N SER A 606 -11.26 31.80 -0.26
CA SER A 606 -10.94 31.51 -1.66
C SER A 606 -11.13 32.71 -2.58
N ARG A 607 -10.38 32.73 -3.69
CA ARG A 607 -10.36 33.81 -4.69
C ARG A 607 -10.34 33.21 -6.07
N ILE A 608 -11.32 33.61 -6.86
CA ILE A 608 -11.60 33.01 -8.15
C ILE A 608 -11.33 34.08 -9.21
N VAL A 609 -10.43 33.76 -10.14
CA VAL A 609 -10.07 34.62 -11.26
C VAL A 609 -10.66 34.03 -12.54
N PHE A 610 -11.48 34.80 -13.25
CA PHE A 610 -12.33 34.31 -14.33
C PHE A 610 -11.73 34.66 -15.70
N SER A 611 -11.22 33.66 -16.43
CA SER A 611 -10.73 33.82 -17.81
C SER A 611 -11.88 33.63 -18.81
N VAL A 612 -12.72 34.66 -18.91
CA VAL A 612 -13.90 34.69 -19.79
C VAL A 612 -13.76 35.84 -20.79
N TYR A 613 -14.06 35.55 -22.05
CA TYR A 613 -13.95 36.48 -23.18
C TYR A 613 -15.29 36.53 -23.92
N GLY A 614 -15.67 37.67 -24.48
CA GLY A 614 -16.92 37.78 -25.24
C GLY A 614 -16.90 38.88 -26.31
N GLY A 615 -18.00 38.98 -27.06
CA GLY A 615 -18.29 40.19 -27.83
C GLY A 615 -18.60 41.34 -26.87
N GLY A 616 -18.03 42.54 -27.11
CA GLY A 616 -18.01 43.64 -26.15
C GLY A 616 -19.35 43.89 -25.44
N GLY A 617 -19.36 43.88 -24.11
CA GLY A 617 -20.58 44.00 -23.30
C GLY A 617 -21.37 42.69 -23.08
N ALA A 618 -20.84 41.52 -23.47
CA ALA A 618 -21.37 40.22 -23.05
C ALA A 618 -21.28 40.08 -21.52
N MET A 619 -22.35 39.58 -20.89
CA MET A 619 -22.45 39.47 -19.43
C MET A 619 -22.69 38.03 -18.98
N TYR A 620 -22.05 37.65 -17.88
CA TYR A 620 -22.21 36.34 -17.24
C TYR A 620 -22.47 36.47 -15.74
N ASP A 621 -23.25 35.53 -15.21
CA ASP A 621 -23.49 35.37 -13.78
C ASP A 621 -22.57 34.29 -13.20
N VAL A 622 -22.02 34.56 -12.02
CA VAL A 622 -21.21 33.61 -11.25
C VAL A 622 -22.02 33.12 -10.06
N PHE A 623 -22.12 31.81 -9.92
CA PHE A 623 -22.72 31.16 -8.75
C PHE A 623 -21.68 30.30 -8.05
N ILE A 624 -21.74 30.30 -6.71
CA ILE A 624 -20.95 29.45 -5.83
C ILE A 624 -21.94 28.61 -5.02
N ARG A 625 -21.81 27.29 -5.01
CA ARG A 625 -22.75 26.36 -4.32
C ARG A 625 -24.22 26.56 -4.73
N GLY A 626 -24.45 26.95 -5.99
CA GLY A 626 -25.77 27.24 -6.54
C GLY A 626 -26.36 28.62 -6.16
N GLU A 627 -25.70 29.40 -5.29
CA GLU A 627 -26.09 30.78 -4.99
C GLU A 627 -25.37 31.78 -5.91
N LYS A 628 -26.11 32.70 -6.53
CA LYS A 628 -25.52 33.77 -7.34
C LYS A 628 -24.70 34.71 -6.46
N ARG A 629 -23.40 34.83 -6.72
CA ARG A 629 -22.48 35.73 -5.99
C ARG A 629 -22.08 36.97 -6.79
N ALA A 630 -22.03 36.93 -8.13
CA ALA A 630 -21.69 38.10 -8.95
C ALA A 630 -22.37 38.10 -10.34
N THR A 631 -22.30 39.26 -10.99
CA THR A 631 -22.51 39.44 -12.43
C THR A 631 -21.33 40.22 -12.98
N PHE A 632 -20.77 39.77 -14.10
CA PHE A 632 -19.55 40.31 -14.69
C PHE A 632 -19.69 40.54 -16.20
N THR A 633 -18.91 41.50 -16.73
CA THR A 633 -18.74 41.73 -18.18
C THR A 633 -17.44 41.10 -18.66
N ALA A 634 -17.50 40.34 -19.76
CA ALA A 634 -16.43 39.49 -20.31
C ALA A 634 -15.33 40.23 -21.11
N ASP A 635 -15.13 41.51 -20.83
CA ASP A 635 -14.21 42.39 -21.56
C ASP A 635 -12.85 42.56 -20.84
N GLU A 636 -12.73 42.09 -19.60
CA GLU A 636 -11.52 42.15 -18.75
C GLU A 636 -11.46 40.93 -17.81
N GLU A 637 -10.28 40.60 -17.30
CA GLU A 637 -10.10 39.62 -16.21
C GLU A 637 -10.89 40.06 -14.96
N ARG A 638 -11.62 39.12 -14.34
CA ARG A 638 -12.46 39.38 -13.16
C ARG A 638 -12.00 38.56 -11.97
N VAL A 639 -12.16 39.13 -10.78
CA VAL A 639 -11.79 38.54 -9.49
C VAL A 639 -13.02 38.53 -8.59
N LEU A 640 -13.22 37.43 -7.89
CA LEU A 640 -14.19 37.30 -6.80
C LEU A 640 -13.50 36.64 -5.60
N ASP A 641 -13.27 37.41 -4.55
CA ASP A 641 -12.87 36.90 -3.24
C ASP A 641 -14.13 36.41 -2.48
N ILE A 642 -14.02 35.32 -1.71
CA ILE A 642 -15.11 34.64 -1.00
C ILE A 642 -14.65 34.32 0.42
N ASP A 643 -15.46 34.69 1.42
CA ASP A 643 -15.20 34.49 2.86
C ASP A 643 -15.41 33.03 3.35
N ASP A 644 -15.16 32.05 2.46
CA ASP A 644 -15.23 30.59 2.66
C ASP A 644 -14.18 29.92 1.75
N ALA A 645 -13.77 28.69 2.06
CA ALA A 645 -13.08 27.82 1.11
C ALA A 645 -14.00 27.43 -0.07
N VAL A 646 -13.48 27.41 -1.30
CA VAL A 646 -14.22 27.11 -2.54
C VAL A 646 -13.44 26.14 -3.44
N THR A 647 -14.10 25.08 -3.89
CA THR A 647 -13.59 24.12 -4.89
C THR A 647 -14.09 24.47 -6.29
N ASP A 648 -13.48 23.94 -7.35
CA ASP A 648 -13.96 24.16 -8.72
C ASP A 648 -15.35 23.59 -8.97
N ARG A 649 -15.67 22.46 -8.32
CA ARG A 649 -17.02 21.88 -8.27
C ARG A 649 -18.08 22.86 -7.75
N ASP A 650 -17.72 23.78 -6.85
CA ASP A 650 -18.65 24.79 -6.35
C ASP A 650 -18.98 25.88 -7.40
N VAL A 651 -18.14 26.07 -8.43
CA VAL A 651 -18.17 27.24 -9.33
C VAL A 651 -18.97 26.99 -10.60
N ARG A 652 -19.96 27.86 -10.84
CA ARG A 652 -20.81 27.90 -12.03
C ARG A 652 -20.77 29.26 -12.71
N ILE A 653 -20.76 29.27 -14.04
CA ILE A 653 -20.80 30.48 -14.87
C ILE A 653 -21.96 30.38 -15.87
N GLU A 654 -23.02 31.18 -15.72
CA GLU A 654 -24.14 31.27 -16.68
C GLU A 654 -23.98 32.47 -17.63
N PHE A 655 -24.25 32.29 -18.92
CA PHE A 655 -24.26 33.38 -19.90
C PHE A 655 -25.67 33.97 -20.06
N ILE A 656 -25.83 35.27 -19.79
CA ILE A 656 -27.14 35.89 -19.50
C ILE A 656 -27.55 37.04 -20.45
N ASN A 657 -26.81 37.29 -21.54
CA ASN A 657 -27.10 38.40 -22.46
C ASN A 657 -26.51 38.19 -23.86
N ASP A 658 -27.34 37.78 -24.84
CA ASP A 658 -26.94 37.50 -26.24
C ASP A 658 -26.61 38.75 -27.08
N GLY A 659 -27.12 39.91 -26.64
CA GLY A 659 -27.63 40.93 -27.57
C GLY A 659 -26.64 41.32 -28.66
N VAL A 660 -27.01 41.09 -29.93
CA VAL A 660 -26.16 41.32 -31.10
C VAL A 660 -25.44 42.69 -31.13
N ASP A 661 -24.26 42.75 -31.76
CA ASP A 661 -23.55 44.01 -32.00
C ASP A 661 -24.28 44.92 -33.02
N GLU A 662 -23.76 46.14 -33.24
CA GLU A 662 -24.33 47.09 -34.23
C GLU A 662 -24.31 46.56 -35.68
N SER A 663 -23.57 45.48 -35.93
CA SER A 663 -23.43 44.77 -37.22
C SER A 663 -24.43 43.62 -37.38
N GLY A 664 -25.09 43.18 -36.31
CA GLY A 664 -25.93 41.99 -36.27
C GLY A 664 -25.18 40.67 -36.00
N VAL A 665 -23.97 40.72 -35.42
CA VAL A 665 -23.19 39.54 -35.03
C VAL A 665 -23.51 39.14 -33.59
N ASP A 666 -23.71 37.84 -33.39
CA ASP A 666 -24.01 37.15 -32.13
C ASP A 666 -22.82 37.19 -31.13
N ARG A 667 -23.07 37.63 -29.89
CA ARG A 667 -22.03 37.88 -28.87
C ARG A 667 -21.73 36.65 -27.99
N ASN A 668 -21.47 35.52 -28.64
CA ASN A 668 -21.06 34.28 -27.99
C ASN A 668 -19.98 34.49 -26.92
N LEU A 669 -20.19 33.88 -25.75
CA LEU A 669 -19.26 33.89 -24.63
C LEU A 669 -18.25 32.73 -24.79
N ARG A 670 -16.98 32.99 -24.49
CA ARG A 670 -15.89 32.00 -24.55
C ARG A 670 -15.26 31.84 -23.17
N LEU A 671 -15.25 30.63 -22.68
CA LEU A 671 -14.67 30.26 -21.40
C LEU A 671 -13.48 29.31 -21.62
N SER A 672 -12.29 29.69 -21.16
CA SER A 672 -11.14 28.78 -21.14
C SER A 672 -11.01 28.05 -19.80
N SER A 673 -11.12 28.82 -18.72
CA SER A 673 -10.66 28.41 -17.40
C SER A 673 -11.15 29.36 -16.31
N ILE A 674 -11.09 28.89 -15.07
CA ILE A 674 -10.97 29.74 -13.89
C ILE A 674 -9.65 29.42 -13.19
N THR A 675 -9.12 30.37 -12.43
CA THR A 675 -8.02 30.14 -11.50
C THR A 675 -8.56 30.28 -10.08
N ILE A 676 -8.56 29.19 -9.31
CA ILE A 676 -8.94 29.21 -7.89
C ILE A 676 -7.66 29.16 -7.08
N ASP A 677 -7.45 30.18 -6.25
CA ASP A 677 -6.34 30.24 -5.30
C ASP A 677 -4.92 30.10 -5.89
N GLY A 678 -4.79 30.32 -7.20
CA GLY A 678 -3.56 30.20 -7.98
C GLY A 678 -3.54 28.97 -8.90
N ARG A 679 -4.33 27.94 -8.59
CA ARG A 679 -4.46 26.70 -9.39
C ARG A 679 -5.38 26.92 -10.58
N LEU A 680 -4.97 26.48 -11.77
CA LEU A 680 -5.72 26.64 -13.02
C LEU A 680 -6.69 25.47 -13.22
N HIS A 681 -7.99 25.75 -13.24
CA HIS A 681 -9.04 24.78 -13.54
C HIS A 681 -9.55 25.01 -14.97
N SER A 682 -9.22 24.09 -15.88
CA SER A 682 -9.72 24.09 -17.26
C SER A 682 -11.18 23.63 -17.28
N VAL A 683 -12.00 24.18 -18.18
CA VAL A 683 -13.36 23.67 -18.39
C VAL A 683 -13.31 22.43 -19.29
N THR A 684 -13.78 21.28 -18.81
CA THR A 684 -13.73 20.00 -19.56
C THR A 684 -14.75 20.00 -20.72
N PRO A 685 -14.33 20.02 -22.01
CA PRO A 685 -15.28 20.22 -23.12
C PRO A 685 -16.03 18.93 -23.53
N LYS A 686 -16.98 18.46 -22.70
CA LYS A 686 -17.91 17.37 -23.06
C LYS A 686 -19.22 17.90 -23.68
N THR A 687 -19.08 18.36 -24.92
CA THR A 687 -20.18 18.48 -25.90
C THR A 687 -21.31 19.47 -25.59
N VAL A 688 -21.03 20.77 -25.74
CA VAL A 688 -22.08 21.70 -26.22
C VAL A 688 -22.21 21.49 -27.73
N VAL A 689 -23.36 20.98 -28.19
CA VAL A 689 -23.65 20.91 -29.63
C VAL A 689 -24.18 22.26 -30.09
N ALA A 690 -23.45 22.93 -30.97
CA ALA A 690 -23.95 24.05 -31.75
C ALA A 690 -23.45 23.96 -33.19
N SER A 691 -24.24 24.49 -34.12
CA SER A 691 -24.06 24.28 -35.55
C SER A 691 -23.37 25.46 -36.24
N GLU A 692 -22.05 25.38 -36.43
CA GLU A 692 -21.39 25.42 -37.75
C GLU A 692 -19.86 25.17 -37.63
N PRO A 693 -19.15 24.80 -38.72
CA PRO A 693 -17.72 24.50 -38.69
C PRO A 693 -16.82 25.74 -38.92
N GLN A 694 -15.55 25.62 -38.49
CA GLN A 694 -14.44 26.60 -38.58
C GLN A 694 -14.34 27.60 -37.42
N ASP A 695 -13.79 27.14 -36.29
CA ASP A 695 -13.29 28.00 -35.20
C ASP A 695 -11.78 27.70 -34.97
N PRO A 696 -10.88 28.71 -34.97
CA PRO A 696 -9.44 28.49 -34.85
C PRO A 696 -8.91 28.28 -33.42
N LEU A 697 -9.75 28.32 -32.37
CA LEU A 697 -9.33 28.18 -30.97
C LEU A 697 -9.92 26.90 -30.32
N PRO A 698 -9.24 25.73 -30.41
CA PRO A 698 -9.78 24.45 -29.97
C PRO A 698 -9.81 24.22 -28.44
N SER A 699 -9.40 25.20 -27.64
CA SER A 699 -9.24 25.10 -26.18
C SER A 699 -10.14 26.06 -25.38
N SER A 700 -11.23 26.55 -25.98
CA SER A 700 -12.25 27.35 -25.29
C SER A 700 -13.64 26.76 -25.50
N LEU A 701 -14.42 26.62 -24.43
CA LEU A 701 -15.84 26.30 -24.51
C LEU A 701 -16.61 27.54 -24.98
N VAL A 702 -17.45 27.36 -26.00
CA VAL A 702 -18.37 28.40 -26.49
C VAL A 702 -19.73 28.23 -25.81
N LEU A 703 -20.20 29.28 -25.15
CA LEU A 703 -21.50 29.35 -24.50
C LEU A 703 -22.43 30.31 -25.28
N TYR A 704 -23.53 29.73 -25.75
CA TYR A 704 -24.68 30.40 -26.37
C TYR A 704 -25.64 30.89 -25.28
N GLU A 705 -26.58 31.78 -25.60
CA GLU A 705 -27.49 32.38 -24.61
C GLU A 705 -28.18 31.33 -23.71
N ASN A 706 -28.22 31.58 -22.39
CA ASN A 706 -28.72 30.67 -21.35
C ASN A 706 -27.89 29.37 -21.19
N GLY A 707 -26.81 29.22 -21.96
CA GLY A 707 -25.75 28.26 -21.73
C GLY A 707 -24.91 28.63 -20.51
N PHE A 708 -24.22 27.66 -19.95
CA PHE A 708 -23.40 27.81 -18.74
C PHE A 708 -22.29 26.76 -18.71
N ALA A 709 -21.35 26.92 -17.77
CA ALA A 709 -20.38 25.91 -17.42
C ALA A 709 -20.36 25.64 -15.91
N GLN A 710 -20.03 24.40 -15.54
CA GLN A 710 -19.59 23.98 -14.20
C GLN A 710 -18.17 23.43 -14.33
N PHE A 711 -17.33 23.61 -13.32
CA PHE A 711 -16.00 22.99 -13.26
C PHE A 711 -16.02 21.73 -12.37
N GLY A 712 -14.92 20.96 -12.35
CA GLY A 712 -14.74 19.79 -11.48
C GLY A 712 -15.67 18.58 -11.69
N ILE A 713 -16.48 18.54 -12.76
CA ILE A 713 -17.38 17.43 -13.09
C ILE A 713 -16.84 16.64 -14.31
N GLU A 714 -16.71 15.32 -14.16
CA GLU A 714 -16.17 14.42 -15.19
C GLU A 714 -17.27 13.84 -16.08
N ASP A 715 -18.43 13.48 -15.51
CA ASP A 715 -19.63 13.06 -16.25
C ASP A 715 -20.86 13.83 -15.75
N PRO A 716 -21.27 14.93 -16.40
CA PRO A 716 -22.47 15.68 -16.01
C PRO A 716 -23.77 14.86 -16.14
N GLY A 717 -23.68 13.69 -16.78
CA GLY A 717 -24.73 12.69 -16.81
C GLY A 717 -25.70 12.83 -17.96
N SER A 718 -26.63 11.88 -18.01
CA SER A 718 -27.62 11.78 -19.07
C SER A 718 -28.98 11.32 -18.53
N ILE A 719 -30.05 11.75 -19.20
CA ILE A 719 -31.41 11.38 -18.83
C ILE A 719 -32.07 10.47 -19.87
N ARG A 720 -32.78 9.45 -19.37
CA ARG A 720 -33.54 8.45 -20.15
C ARG A 720 -34.97 8.31 -19.64
N ILE A 721 -35.89 8.01 -20.55
CA ILE A 721 -37.28 7.63 -20.24
C ILE A 721 -37.37 6.10 -20.10
N LEU A 722 -38.03 5.64 -19.04
CA LEU A 722 -38.34 4.24 -18.76
C LEU A 722 -39.87 4.01 -18.85
N ASN A 723 -40.26 2.78 -19.20
CA ASN A 723 -41.66 2.36 -19.18
C ASN A 723 -42.14 1.99 -17.75
N GLU A 724 -43.44 1.73 -17.60
CA GLU A 724 -44.10 1.36 -16.33
C GLU A 724 -43.51 0.13 -15.63
N ASN A 725 -42.73 -0.70 -16.33
CA ASN A 725 -42.07 -1.90 -15.81
C ASN A 725 -40.55 -1.69 -15.54
N GLY A 726 -40.06 -0.45 -15.58
CA GLY A 726 -38.63 -0.12 -15.46
C GLY A 726 -37.78 -0.53 -16.67
N GLY A 727 -38.40 -1.04 -17.73
CA GLY A 727 -37.73 -1.41 -18.98
C GLY A 727 -37.32 -0.16 -19.75
N GLY A 728 -36.02 -0.06 -20.07
CA GLY A 728 -35.50 1.03 -20.89
C GLY A 728 -36.04 0.96 -22.32
N LEU A 729 -36.58 2.08 -22.80
CA LEU A 729 -36.88 2.25 -24.23
C LEU A 729 -35.54 2.23 -24.99
N GLY A 730 -35.36 1.24 -25.87
CA GLY A 730 -34.03 0.79 -26.29
C GLY A 730 -33.13 1.86 -26.91
N ALA A 731 -31.89 1.95 -26.41
CA ALA A 731 -30.88 2.87 -26.93
C ALA A 731 -30.21 2.33 -28.20
N GLY A 732 -30.24 3.11 -29.27
CA GLY A 732 -29.62 2.79 -30.56
C GLY A 732 -29.58 4.01 -31.48
N LEU A 733 -28.61 4.06 -32.39
CA LEU A 733 -28.37 5.20 -33.28
C LEU A 733 -29.45 5.30 -34.38
N LEU A 734 -30.50 6.09 -34.12
CA LEU A 734 -31.69 6.36 -34.95
C LEU A 734 -32.67 5.17 -35.07
N PRO A 735 -34.00 5.38 -35.18
CA PRO A 735 -34.80 6.61 -34.98
C PRO A 735 -35.38 6.62 -33.52
N PRO A 736 -36.47 7.35 -33.16
CA PRO A 736 -36.98 7.35 -31.78
C PRO A 736 -37.28 5.95 -31.22
N ALA A 737 -36.94 5.75 -29.94
CA ALA A 737 -37.12 4.49 -29.25
C ALA A 737 -38.61 4.08 -29.20
N ARG A 738 -38.90 2.83 -29.55
CA ARG A 738 -40.26 2.28 -29.66
C ARG A 738 -40.55 1.24 -28.59
N GLY A 739 -41.66 1.40 -27.89
CA GLY A 739 -42.20 0.42 -26.94
C GLY A 739 -43.70 0.19 -27.14
N THR A 740 -44.19 -0.95 -26.66
CA THR A 740 -45.62 -1.31 -26.62
C THR A 740 -46.02 -1.59 -25.17
N THR A 741 -47.15 -1.06 -24.72
CA THR A 741 -47.55 -1.01 -23.30
C THR A 741 -49.09 -1.07 -23.17
N PHE A 742 -49.63 -1.49 -22.01
CA PHE A 742 -51.08 -1.70 -21.82
C PHE A 742 -51.65 -0.78 -20.73
N ALA A 743 -52.30 0.32 -21.10
CA ALA A 743 -52.80 1.31 -20.15
C ALA A 743 -54.24 0.99 -19.68
N SER A 744 -54.38 0.18 -18.63
CA SER A 744 -55.69 -0.30 -18.17
C SER A 744 -56.52 0.69 -17.33
N GLU A 745 -55.93 1.78 -16.82
CA GLU A 745 -56.55 2.63 -15.79
C GLU A 745 -56.59 4.14 -16.13
N GLY A 746 -56.74 4.49 -17.42
CA GLY A 746 -57.01 5.88 -17.84
C GLY A 746 -55.86 6.87 -17.62
N SER A 747 -54.64 6.37 -17.41
CA SER A 747 -53.41 7.17 -17.36
C SER A 747 -52.20 6.26 -17.60
N TYR A 748 -51.02 6.87 -17.77
CA TYR A 748 -49.74 6.17 -17.82
C TYR A 748 -48.67 6.93 -17.03
N THR A 749 -47.85 6.22 -16.26
CA THR A 749 -46.71 6.81 -15.53
C THR A 749 -45.41 6.50 -16.25
N PHE A 750 -44.66 7.56 -16.57
CA PHE A 750 -43.34 7.50 -17.16
C PHE A 750 -42.27 7.63 -16.09
N GLY A 751 -41.32 6.71 -16.09
CA GLY A 751 -40.12 6.82 -15.29
C GLY A 751 -39.08 7.69 -15.99
N ILE A 752 -38.37 8.53 -15.23
CA ILE A 752 -37.22 9.32 -15.68
C ILE A 752 -36.02 8.91 -14.83
N ARG A 753 -34.91 8.54 -15.48
CA ARG A 753 -33.67 8.11 -14.83
C ARG A 753 -32.50 9.01 -15.22
N ARG A 754 -31.68 9.40 -14.24
CA ARG A 754 -30.36 10.05 -14.41
C ARG A 754 -29.25 9.03 -14.23
N ASP A 755 -28.41 8.87 -15.25
CA ASP A 755 -27.09 8.24 -15.16
C ASP A 755 -26.01 9.34 -15.07
N GLY A 756 -24.84 9.02 -14.52
CA GLY A 756 -23.71 9.96 -14.33
C GLY A 756 -23.70 10.68 -12.98
N GLU A 757 -22.94 11.77 -12.88
CA GLU A 757 -22.85 12.58 -11.66
C GLU A 757 -24.17 13.31 -11.36
N ARG A 758 -24.37 13.59 -10.07
CA ARG A 758 -25.65 14.00 -9.50
C ARG A 758 -25.56 15.31 -8.74
N ASP A 759 -25.03 16.30 -9.46
CA ASP A 759 -25.03 17.69 -9.01
C ASP A 759 -26.32 18.42 -9.46
N GLY A 760 -26.84 19.29 -8.60
CA GLY A 760 -28.00 20.15 -8.86
C GLY A 760 -29.37 19.49 -9.06
N VAL A 761 -30.42 20.29 -8.85
CA VAL A 761 -31.84 19.94 -9.11
C VAL A 761 -32.16 20.08 -10.60
N VAL A 762 -32.76 19.03 -11.17
CA VAL A 762 -33.16 18.99 -12.57
C VAL A 762 -34.67 19.20 -12.72
N GLN A 763 -35.07 20.24 -13.47
CA GLN A 763 -36.45 20.43 -13.94
C GLN A 763 -36.57 20.05 -15.41
N LEU A 764 -37.59 19.26 -15.73
CA LEU A 764 -37.90 18.82 -17.10
C LEU A 764 -39.34 19.21 -17.45
N GLN A 765 -39.53 19.86 -18.58
CA GLN A 765 -40.82 19.93 -19.24
C GLN A 765 -41.05 18.70 -20.11
N TRP A 766 -42.30 18.25 -20.15
CA TRP A 766 -42.75 17.17 -21.00
C TRP A 766 -43.98 17.61 -21.79
N THR A 767 -44.14 17.08 -23.00
CA THR A 767 -45.34 17.27 -23.84
C THR A 767 -45.69 15.97 -24.55
N VAL A 768 -46.99 15.65 -24.63
CA VAL A 768 -47.50 14.44 -25.29
C VAL A 768 -48.49 14.81 -26.40
N ARG A 769 -48.32 14.18 -27.57
CA ARG A 769 -49.18 14.33 -28.74
C ARG A 769 -49.50 12.98 -29.39
N GLU A 770 -50.61 12.91 -30.12
CA GLU A 770 -50.93 11.78 -31.01
C GLU A 770 -49.91 11.71 -32.17
N SER A 771 -49.34 10.54 -32.45
CA SER A 771 -48.44 10.38 -33.61
C SER A 771 -49.18 10.31 -34.95
N GLN A 772 -50.50 10.05 -34.93
CA GLN A 772 -51.42 10.13 -36.07
C GLN A 772 -52.80 10.60 -35.57
N PRO A 773 -53.32 11.75 -36.04
CA PRO A 773 -54.56 12.32 -35.52
C PRO A 773 -55.79 11.43 -35.68
N GLY A 774 -56.55 11.25 -34.59
CA GLY A 774 -57.86 10.61 -34.56
C GLY A 774 -57.86 9.10 -34.30
N VAL A 775 -56.77 8.53 -33.77
CA VAL A 775 -56.67 7.09 -33.45
C VAL A 775 -57.00 6.81 -31.98
N ILE A 776 -56.60 7.70 -31.07
CA ILE A 776 -57.00 7.75 -29.65
C ILE A 776 -57.34 9.22 -29.35
N PRO A 777 -58.40 9.56 -28.60
CA PRO A 777 -58.56 10.91 -28.07
C PRO A 777 -57.57 11.14 -26.92
N VAL A 778 -56.37 11.62 -27.24
CA VAL A 778 -55.42 12.12 -26.23
C VAL A 778 -55.42 13.64 -26.30
N ALA A 779 -56.06 14.27 -25.31
CA ALA A 779 -55.95 15.70 -25.10
C ALA A 779 -54.46 16.06 -24.94
N VAL A 780 -53.94 16.90 -25.85
CA VAL A 780 -52.54 17.34 -25.84
C VAL A 780 -52.20 17.89 -24.45
N SER A 781 -51.26 17.22 -23.79
CA SER A 781 -50.97 17.42 -22.38
C SER A 781 -49.50 17.77 -22.22
N SER A 782 -49.21 18.70 -21.33
CA SER A 782 -47.86 19.09 -20.97
C SER A 782 -47.76 19.40 -19.48
N GLY A 783 -46.57 19.32 -18.94
CA GLY A 783 -46.31 19.54 -17.53
C GLY A 783 -44.83 19.73 -17.24
N THR A 784 -44.51 19.77 -15.95
CA THR A 784 -43.13 19.89 -15.47
C THR A 784 -42.92 18.92 -14.31
N VAL A 785 -41.78 18.24 -14.31
CA VAL A 785 -41.35 17.35 -13.23
C VAL A 785 -40.00 17.82 -12.72
N SER A 786 -39.81 17.75 -11.40
CA SER A 786 -38.54 18.06 -10.74
C SER A 786 -37.91 16.79 -10.20
N MET A 787 -36.59 16.71 -10.27
CA MET A 787 -35.77 15.64 -9.75
C MET A 787 -34.66 16.27 -8.90
N ARG A 788 -34.55 15.84 -7.66
CA ARG A 788 -33.52 16.33 -6.73
C ARG A 788 -32.13 15.83 -7.11
N ASP A 789 -31.12 16.46 -6.52
CA ASP A 789 -29.73 16.01 -6.47
C ASP A 789 -29.60 14.54 -6.00
N ASP A 790 -30.25 14.16 -4.90
CA ASP A 790 -30.20 12.79 -4.37
C ASP A 790 -30.91 11.75 -5.26
N GLN A 791 -31.80 12.18 -6.15
CA GLN A 791 -32.67 11.31 -6.93
C GLN A 791 -32.02 10.81 -8.23
N ARG A 792 -31.77 9.49 -8.29
CA ARG A 792 -31.48 8.77 -9.55
C ARG A 792 -32.72 8.57 -10.43
N PHE A 793 -33.92 8.73 -9.87
CA PHE A 793 -35.19 8.40 -10.51
C PHE A 793 -36.31 9.35 -10.03
N THR A 794 -37.18 9.76 -10.95
CA THR A 794 -38.45 10.47 -10.68
C THR A 794 -39.51 10.03 -11.69
N GLU A 795 -40.78 10.40 -11.49
CA GLU A 795 -41.90 9.96 -12.32
C GLU A 795 -42.82 11.12 -12.72
N PHE A 796 -43.50 10.98 -13.86
CA PHE A 796 -44.64 11.83 -14.23
C PHE A 796 -45.77 11.02 -14.86
N THR A 797 -47.02 11.41 -14.57
CA THR A 797 -48.21 10.70 -15.04
C THR A 797 -48.96 11.52 -16.09
N VAL A 798 -49.33 10.89 -17.19
CA VAL A 798 -50.10 11.46 -18.30
C VAL A 798 -51.50 10.83 -18.32
N PRO A 799 -52.59 11.61 -18.20
CA PRO A 799 -53.95 11.07 -18.22
C PRO A 799 -54.43 10.77 -19.65
N PHE A 800 -55.33 9.79 -19.77
CA PHE A 800 -56.03 9.44 -21.01
C PHE A 800 -57.55 9.50 -20.81
N GLU A 801 -58.30 9.82 -21.88
CA GLU A 801 -59.76 9.67 -21.84
C GLU A 801 -60.16 8.19 -22.05
N ASN A 802 -61.13 7.72 -21.25
CA ASN A 802 -61.57 6.31 -21.23
C ASN A 802 -61.98 5.81 -22.63
N THR A 803 -61.12 5.00 -23.25
CA THR A 803 -61.34 4.41 -24.57
C THR A 803 -60.87 2.96 -24.63
N THR A 804 -61.33 2.24 -25.65
CA THR A 804 -61.01 0.82 -25.90
C THR A 804 -60.25 0.68 -27.23
N SER A 805 -59.28 1.56 -27.47
CA SER A 805 -58.64 1.76 -28.78
C SER A 805 -57.12 1.86 -28.68
N THR A 806 -56.43 0.88 -29.26
CA THR A 806 -54.98 0.90 -29.47
C THR A 806 -54.56 2.02 -30.42
N GLY A 807 -53.42 2.67 -30.14
CA GLY A 807 -52.80 3.68 -31.01
C GLY A 807 -51.38 4.04 -30.56
N THR A 808 -50.86 5.17 -31.04
CA THR A 808 -49.45 5.55 -30.83
C THR A 808 -49.31 7.03 -30.48
N LEU A 809 -48.47 7.31 -29.48
CA LEU A 809 -48.19 8.64 -28.94
C LEU A 809 -46.71 8.99 -29.14
N GLU A 810 -46.44 10.29 -29.21
CA GLU A 810 -45.10 10.86 -29.10
C GLU A 810 -44.98 11.61 -27.78
N VAL A 811 -43.90 11.36 -27.05
CA VAL A 811 -43.55 12.06 -25.80
C VAL A 811 -42.25 12.82 -26.06
N ASP A 812 -42.31 14.15 -26.04
CA ASP A 812 -41.14 15.02 -26.07
C ASP A 812 -40.72 15.38 -24.63
N LEU A 813 -39.41 15.42 -24.37
CA LEU A 813 -38.82 16.02 -23.18
C LEU A 813 -37.93 17.21 -23.55
N VAL A 814 -38.01 18.27 -22.74
CA VAL A 814 -37.15 19.45 -22.81
C VAL A 814 -36.65 19.74 -21.40
N SER A 815 -35.35 19.97 -21.22
CA SER A 815 -34.84 20.36 -19.91
C SER A 815 -35.03 21.86 -19.69
N LEU A 816 -35.51 22.23 -18.50
CA LEU A 816 -35.52 23.61 -18.01
C LEU A 816 -34.29 23.93 -17.16
N THR A 817 -33.67 22.92 -16.54
CA THR A 817 -32.33 23.08 -15.96
C THR A 817 -31.31 22.99 -17.10
N PRO A 818 -30.47 24.03 -17.33
CA PRO A 818 -29.46 23.98 -18.37
C PRO A 818 -28.50 22.79 -18.24
N GLY A 819 -27.97 22.28 -19.37
CA GLY A 819 -26.84 21.32 -19.41
C GLY A 819 -27.16 19.85 -19.17
N VAL A 820 -28.42 19.53 -18.88
CA VAL A 820 -28.86 18.14 -18.75
C VAL A 820 -28.93 17.48 -20.13
N ASN A 821 -27.99 16.58 -20.43
CA ASN A 821 -27.91 15.92 -21.72
C ASN A 821 -29.08 14.94 -21.95
N LEU A 822 -30.05 15.36 -22.76
CA LEU A 822 -31.18 14.55 -23.21
C LEU A 822 -30.77 13.62 -24.36
N ILE A 823 -30.25 12.44 -24.04
CA ILE A 823 -29.85 11.42 -25.04
C ILE A 823 -31.04 10.95 -25.91
N ALA A 824 -32.27 11.05 -25.41
CA ALA A 824 -33.49 10.78 -26.16
C ALA A 824 -34.63 11.74 -25.79
N GLY A 825 -34.58 12.97 -26.34
CA GLY A 825 -35.63 13.99 -26.15
C GLY A 825 -36.99 13.69 -26.81
N LEU A 826 -37.12 12.57 -27.55
CA LEU A 826 -38.36 12.12 -28.19
C LEU A 826 -38.47 10.58 -28.09
N ALA A 827 -39.58 10.09 -27.54
CA ALA A 827 -39.95 8.67 -27.50
C ALA A 827 -41.29 8.43 -28.24
N ILE A 828 -41.43 7.28 -28.89
CA ILE A 828 -42.66 6.89 -29.61
C ILE A 828 -43.23 5.62 -28.97
N ILE A 829 -44.44 5.69 -28.44
CA ILE A 829 -44.99 4.65 -27.57
C ILE A 829 -46.35 4.20 -28.08
N GLN A 830 -46.48 2.90 -28.33
CA GLN A 830 -47.73 2.27 -28.74
C GLN A 830 -48.51 1.83 -27.49
N VAL A 831 -49.66 2.45 -27.27
CA VAL A 831 -50.58 2.14 -26.16
C VAL A 831 -51.67 1.22 -26.72
N GLN A 832 -51.86 0.06 -26.10
CA GLN A 832 -52.80 -1.00 -26.54
C GLN A 832 -54.18 -0.88 -25.91
#